data_AF-A0A498GXA4-F1
#
_entry.id   AF-A0A498GXA4-F1
#
_cell.length_a   1.000
_cell.length_b   1.000
_cell.length_c   1.000
_cell.angle_alpha   90.00
_cell.angle_beta   90.00
_cell.angle_gamma   90.00
#
_symmetry.space_group_name_H-M   'P 1'
#
loop_
_entity.id
_entity.type
_entity.pdbx_description
1 polymer ?
#
loop_
_entity_poly.entity_id
_entity_poly.type
_entity_poly.pdbx_seq_one_letter_code
_entity_poly.pdbx_strand_id
1 'polypeptide(L)'
;MGELDFYKSLLNQICSRANQADSRVDNQADNQLDNQLDNQLDNQLDNQLDNQLDNQLDNQIYGNQTSTRQYNKLPETHYFDIILAIICSGFFLSLFAGHYFKNYQLLHALNLLKFLVIPILSLCIYRYYKTRSKVIFFTLLFSLLVTWFWGFDFAYRWDAVQHVVRSKYYLTHSYFGSTEERHSFLYLIWGGFYRLFGESETLTHLINMSLGICGIFGIYAISRELYDDFTAFIALLVSLTFPAFFLVNKWAYLDMPFTSFVIITFFFLFKYLNTGSDRFFYSSLIFAFISYGTKDPGLVLFPAILACLFIYHRVDRKALISIGFMLLISVLYYFKVMYYSAIMAEFSVITPLTFGGDTVAIWAGFLRHEIAQYIYTGIFFLSVFAFLKTEKKSEMFLYALLLIQILLLIISENYPSKLIFSFPLFPWGNYVPYYILLGLSVMCLLVSISLRQTEISIDKRGVAMLIWAASLTAFFIINGRVIDYGLKPLLDVSVLDFRYLMPAMPALIILFSSGISKIVGSKVYSEKSKHIVLLVLALTLIFNFIIATNSTFYYANSGNLRAEGYKELQEQSPEVVYTHWPFYYGSGYDIGKFAWVKDNITVKDIHSNYFNSTEDRTFLLFDTYCYTPDRLVDFNSKKIEAKTYLLSPLSTATTEETVNSVYILKPERGSIVLRDGFYTVEYWDNKPTRWMGNSSTLYIYSDKNMNTTLSMKAESFYCQRTLEVYVNGNVNPVSTNMIPTSFVTVESAVNLEKGMNLIKLATVEGSNKPCDLADSNPEDTRDLSVAIQDIRLN
;
A
#
# COMPACT_ATOMS: atom_id res chain seq x y z
N MET A 1 -73.94 105.50 -34.50
CA MET A 1 -73.92 104.24 -33.72
C MET A 1 -72.92 103.25 -34.34
N GLY A 2 -71.70 103.69 -34.68
CA GLY A 2 -70.78 102.92 -35.54
C GLY A 2 -69.30 102.86 -35.09
N GLU A 3 -68.86 103.70 -34.15
CA GLU A 3 -67.45 103.67 -33.69
C GLU A 3 -67.25 102.81 -32.43
N LEU A 4 -68.26 102.70 -31.56
CA LEU A 4 -68.11 101.98 -30.28
C LEU A 4 -68.05 100.44 -30.45
N ASP A 5 -68.80 99.91 -31.42
CA ASP A 5 -68.80 98.46 -31.70
C ASP A 5 -67.55 98.00 -32.46
N PHE A 6 -66.96 98.89 -33.28
CA PHE A 6 -65.67 98.64 -33.92
C PHE A 6 -64.54 98.52 -32.89
N TYR A 7 -64.49 99.45 -31.91
CA TYR A 7 -63.50 99.39 -30.84
C TYR A 7 -63.65 98.17 -29.93
N LYS A 8 -64.87 97.75 -29.60
CA LYS A 8 -65.10 96.53 -28.82
C LYS A 8 -64.68 95.26 -29.56
N SER A 9 -64.97 95.16 -30.85
CA SER A 9 -64.54 94.02 -31.67
C SER A 9 -63.02 93.98 -31.78
N LEU A 10 -62.37 95.14 -31.98
CA LEU A 10 -60.91 95.23 -32.06
C LEU A 10 -60.24 94.87 -30.72
N LEU A 11 -60.77 95.35 -29.59
CA LEU A 11 -60.26 95.03 -28.25
C LEU A 11 -60.38 93.54 -27.92
N ASN A 12 -61.48 92.89 -28.28
CA ASN A 12 -61.64 91.46 -28.07
C ASN A 12 -60.68 90.64 -28.95
N GLN A 13 -60.45 91.07 -30.19
CA GLN A 13 -59.48 90.42 -31.08
C GLN A 13 -58.04 90.59 -30.57
N ILE A 14 -57.70 91.79 -30.08
CA ILE A 14 -56.40 92.08 -29.46
C ILE A 14 -56.22 91.26 -28.18
N CYS A 15 -57.21 91.18 -27.30
CA CYS A 15 -57.13 90.37 -26.07
C CYS A 15 -57.01 88.87 -26.38
N SER A 16 -57.74 88.36 -27.36
CA SER A 16 -57.63 86.94 -27.75
C SER A 16 -56.26 86.59 -28.33
N ARG A 17 -55.66 87.50 -29.11
CA ARG A 17 -54.30 87.34 -29.65
C ARG A 17 -53.23 87.52 -28.59
N ALA A 18 -53.43 88.43 -27.62
CA ALA A 18 -52.54 88.59 -26.49
C ALA A 18 -52.50 87.32 -25.64
N ASN A 19 -53.66 86.73 -25.31
CA ASN A 19 -53.72 85.49 -24.53
C ASN A 19 -53.16 84.28 -25.29
N GLN A 20 -53.32 84.21 -26.61
CA GLN A 20 -52.67 83.18 -27.44
C GLN A 20 -51.16 83.38 -27.57
N ALA A 21 -50.69 84.63 -27.55
CA ALA A 21 -49.26 84.93 -27.54
C ALA A 21 -48.64 84.58 -26.19
N ASP A 22 -49.28 84.97 -25.07
CA ASP A 22 -48.82 84.64 -23.71
C ASP A 22 -48.75 83.12 -23.50
N SER A 23 -49.83 82.39 -23.81
CA SER A 23 -49.84 80.93 -23.64
C SER A 23 -48.86 80.20 -24.56
N ARG A 24 -48.46 80.78 -25.70
CA ARG A 24 -47.39 80.21 -26.54
C ARG A 24 -46.02 80.55 -26.00
N VAL A 25 -45.80 81.78 -25.53
CA VAL A 25 -44.53 82.19 -24.96
C VAL A 25 -44.26 81.44 -23.66
N ASP A 26 -45.24 81.31 -22.76
CA ASP A 26 -45.08 80.55 -21.51
C ASP A 26 -44.82 79.08 -21.78
N ASN A 27 -45.65 78.39 -22.59
CA ASN A 27 -45.43 76.96 -22.83
C ASN A 27 -44.15 76.67 -23.62
N GLN A 28 -43.69 77.59 -24.47
CA GLN A 28 -42.48 77.40 -25.25
C GLN A 28 -41.24 77.79 -24.44
N ALA A 29 -41.33 78.80 -23.57
CA ALA A 29 -40.29 79.15 -22.62
C ALA A 29 -40.14 78.05 -21.56
N ASP A 30 -41.20 77.60 -20.89
CA ASP A 30 -41.13 76.56 -19.86
C ASP A 30 -40.62 75.23 -20.44
N ASN A 31 -41.16 74.77 -21.57
CA ASN A 31 -40.69 73.50 -22.14
C ASN A 31 -39.27 73.58 -22.70
N GLN A 32 -38.80 74.74 -23.16
CA GLN A 32 -37.40 74.88 -23.58
C GLN A 32 -36.46 75.05 -22.39
N LEU A 33 -36.87 75.80 -21.36
CA LEU A 33 -36.08 75.99 -20.16
C LEU A 33 -35.97 74.68 -19.40
N ASP A 34 -37.07 73.97 -19.10
CA ASP A 34 -37.03 72.70 -18.37
C ASP A 34 -36.25 71.63 -19.14
N ASN A 35 -36.54 71.43 -20.43
CA ASN A 35 -35.83 70.38 -21.19
C ASN A 35 -34.35 70.72 -21.44
N GLN A 36 -33.96 71.99 -21.50
CA GLN A 36 -32.53 72.34 -21.61
C GLN A 36 -31.84 72.34 -20.26
N LEU A 37 -32.48 72.82 -19.19
CA LEU A 37 -31.91 72.79 -17.85
C LEU A 37 -31.77 71.34 -17.38
N ASP A 38 -32.83 70.52 -17.41
CA ASP A 38 -32.75 69.14 -16.90
C ASP A 38 -31.78 68.31 -17.73
N ASN A 39 -31.85 68.35 -19.07
CA ASN A 39 -30.94 67.51 -19.87
C ASN A 39 -29.48 67.99 -19.82
N GLN A 40 -29.20 69.29 -19.63
CA GLN A 40 -27.82 69.76 -19.48
C GLN A 40 -27.32 69.57 -18.05
N LEU A 41 -28.14 69.84 -17.04
CA LEU A 41 -27.76 69.67 -15.64
C LEU A 41 -27.60 68.19 -15.31
N ASP A 42 -28.57 67.32 -15.62
CA ASP A 42 -28.42 65.89 -15.30
C ASP A 42 -27.31 65.25 -16.14
N ASN A 43 -27.30 65.42 -17.47
CA ASN A 43 -26.28 64.71 -18.26
C ASN A 43 -24.87 65.28 -18.11
N GLN A 44 -24.68 66.57 -17.83
CA GLN A 44 -23.33 67.09 -17.60
C GLN A 44 -22.91 66.90 -16.15
N LEU A 45 -23.79 67.11 -15.18
CA LEU A 45 -23.44 66.92 -13.78
C LEU A 45 -23.27 65.43 -13.46
N ASP A 46 -24.17 64.52 -13.85
CA ASP A 46 -23.95 63.08 -13.61
C ASP A 46 -22.75 62.57 -14.39
N ASN A 47 -22.64 62.82 -15.70
CA ASN A 47 -21.51 62.24 -16.44
C ASN A 47 -20.17 62.88 -16.08
N GLN A 48 -20.09 64.16 -15.72
CA GLN A 48 -18.82 64.73 -15.28
C GLN A 48 -18.51 64.39 -13.83
N LEU A 49 -19.49 64.38 -12.94
CA LEU A 49 -19.28 64.03 -11.54
C LEU A 49 -19.01 62.53 -11.42
N ASP A 50 -19.79 61.62 -12.03
CA ASP A 50 -19.48 60.18 -12.00
C ASP A 50 -18.16 59.89 -12.70
N ASN A 51 -17.92 60.38 -13.92
CA ASN A 51 -16.65 60.02 -14.58
C ASN A 51 -15.43 60.68 -13.94
N GLN A 52 -15.52 61.89 -13.38
CA GLN A 52 -14.37 62.49 -12.69
C GLN A 52 -14.19 61.92 -11.29
N LEU A 53 -15.27 61.68 -10.56
CA LEU A 53 -15.21 61.08 -9.23
C LEU A 53 -14.78 59.62 -9.36
N ASP A 54 -15.38 58.79 -10.21
CA ASP A 54 -14.93 57.40 -10.41
C ASP A 54 -13.50 57.34 -10.94
N ASN A 55 -13.11 58.15 -11.94
CA ASN A 55 -11.73 58.07 -12.42
C ASN A 55 -10.71 58.65 -11.42
N GLN A 56 -11.05 59.65 -10.61
CA GLN A 56 -10.14 60.15 -9.58
C GLN A 56 -10.10 59.23 -8.35
N LEU A 57 -11.25 58.67 -7.94
CA LEU A 57 -11.35 57.71 -6.84
C LEU A 57 -10.70 56.38 -7.24
N ASP A 58 -10.90 55.86 -8.44
CA ASP A 58 -10.21 54.66 -8.93
C ASP A 58 -8.70 54.92 -9.10
N ASN A 59 -8.27 56.07 -9.62
CA ASN A 59 -6.83 56.34 -9.73
C ASN A 59 -6.16 56.60 -8.37
N GLN A 60 -6.87 57.14 -7.38
CA GLN A 60 -6.32 57.36 -6.03
C GLN A 60 -6.44 56.13 -5.11
N ILE A 61 -7.54 55.37 -5.18
CA ILE A 61 -7.79 54.18 -4.37
C ILE A 61 -7.19 52.93 -5.02
N TYR A 62 -7.45 52.67 -6.30
CA TYR A 62 -6.87 51.51 -7.01
C TYR A 62 -5.50 51.83 -7.63
N GLY A 63 -5.32 52.99 -8.28
CA GLY A 63 -4.08 53.34 -8.98
C GLY A 63 -2.85 53.45 -8.07
N ASN A 64 -2.98 53.98 -6.85
CA ASN A 64 -1.85 54.20 -5.93
C ASN A 64 -1.76 53.22 -4.75
N GLN A 65 -2.79 52.42 -4.46
CA GLN A 65 -2.72 51.39 -3.40
C GLN A 65 -2.80 49.95 -3.90
N THR A 66 -3.30 49.70 -5.12
CA THR A 66 -3.24 48.35 -5.72
C THR A 66 -2.13 48.21 -6.74
N SER A 67 -1.88 49.17 -7.64
CA SER A 67 -0.79 49.01 -8.63
C SER A 67 0.59 48.93 -7.99
N THR A 68 0.98 49.87 -7.13
CA THR A 68 2.32 49.92 -6.51
C THR A 68 2.53 48.95 -5.35
N ARG A 69 1.46 48.44 -4.71
CA ARG A 69 1.54 47.43 -3.64
C ARG A 69 1.32 45.99 -4.14
N GLN A 70 0.59 45.81 -5.25
CA GLN A 70 0.31 44.49 -5.84
C GLN A 70 1.33 44.15 -6.93
N TYR A 71 1.84 45.10 -7.74
CA TYR A 71 2.97 44.84 -8.65
C TYR A 71 4.31 44.71 -7.95
N ASN A 72 4.53 45.34 -6.79
CA ASN A 72 5.76 45.13 -6.01
C ASN A 72 5.68 43.89 -5.09
N LYS A 73 4.49 43.42 -4.71
CA LYS A 73 4.33 42.17 -3.93
C LYS A 73 4.16 40.91 -4.79
N LEU A 74 3.63 40.98 -6.02
CA LEU A 74 3.46 39.79 -6.87
C LEU A 74 4.80 39.08 -7.20
N PRO A 75 5.88 39.79 -7.58
CA PRO A 75 7.17 39.15 -7.84
C PRO A 75 7.76 38.55 -6.57
N GLU A 76 7.81 39.30 -5.46
CA GLU A 76 8.36 38.83 -4.19
C GLU A 76 7.61 37.63 -3.62
N THR A 77 6.27 37.62 -3.71
CA THR A 77 5.45 36.48 -3.26
C THR A 77 5.65 35.24 -4.13
N HIS A 78 5.86 35.42 -5.44
CA HIS A 78 6.11 34.31 -6.36
C HIS A 78 7.53 33.74 -6.20
N TYR A 79 8.55 34.57 -5.99
CA TYR A 79 9.91 34.12 -5.66
C TYR A 79 9.98 33.38 -4.33
N PHE A 80 9.27 33.87 -3.31
CA PHE A 80 9.18 33.19 -2.03
C PHE A 80 8.52 31.81 -2.15
N ASP A 81 7.42 31.71 -2.90
CA ASP A 81 6.74 30.45 -3.18
C ASP A 81 7.63 29.45 -3.95
N ILE A 82 8.41 29.95 -4.92
CA ILE A 82 9.42 29.16 -5.65
C ILE A 82 10.45 28.59 -4.66
N ILE A 83 11.05 29.43 -3.81
CA ILE A 83 12.11 29.02 -2.89
C ILE A 83 11.60 27.95 -1.91
N LEU A 84 10.43 28.17 -1.31
CA LEU A 84 9.81 27.19 -0.41
C LEU A 84 9.58 25.85 -1.11
N ALA A 85 8.99 25.88 -2.31
CA ALA A 85 8.69 24.66 -3.05
C ALA A 85 9.96 23.91 -3.49
N ILE A 86 11.02 24.63 -3.87
CA ILE A 86 12.33 24.05 -4.22
C ILE A 86 12.98 23.39 -3.01
N ILE A 87 12.96 24.03 -1.83
CA ILE A 87 13.54 23.44 -0.61
C ILE A 87 12.84 22.12 -0.26
N CYS A 88 11.50 22.11 -0.24
CA CYS A 88 10.73 20.89 0.04
C CYS A 88 10.95 19.81 -1.03
N SER A 89 10.94 20.19 -2.31
CA SER A 89 11.14 19.25 -3.43
C SER A 89 12.54 18.66 -3.45
N GLY A 90 13.55 19.50 -3.18
CA GLY A 90 14.95 19.09 -3.06
C GLY A 90 15.14 18.10 -1.92
N PHE A 91 14.44 18.29 -0.78
CA PHE A 91 14.45 17.32 0.31
C PHE A 91 13.91 15.95 -0.12
N PHE A 92 12.71 15.87 -0.72
CA PHE A 92 12.12 14.60 -1.16
C PHE A 92 13.01 13.86 -2.17
N LEU A 93 13.53 14.58 -3.18
CA LEU A 93 14.41 14.01 -4.20
C LEU A 93 15.75 13.54 -3.60
N SER A 94 16.36 14.35 -2.73
CA SER A 94 17.65 14.02 -2.12
C SER A 94 17.53 12.84 -1.15
N LEU A 95 16.41 12.72 -0.44
CA LEU A 95 16.15 11.60 0.46
C LEU A 95 16.05 10.30 -0.34
N PHE A 96 15.28 10.31 -1.43
CA PHE A 96 15.17 9.16 -2.32
C PHE A 96 16.52 8.81 -2.96
N ALA A 97 17.26 9.81 -3.45
CA ALA A 97 18.60 9.64 -4.02
C ALA A 97 19.58 9.06 -2.99
N GLY A 98 19.54 9.53 -1.74
CA GLY A 98 20.39 9.02 -0.67
C GLY A 98 20.19 7.53 -0.42
N HIS A 99 18.95 7.05 -0.43
CA HIS A 99 18.68 5.62 -0.34
C HIS A 99 19.12 4.87 -1.59
N TYR A 100 18.81 5.40 -2.78
CA TYR A 100 19.13 4.78 -4.06
C TYR A 100 20.64 4.56 -4.24
N PHE A 101 21.45 5.57 -3.93
CA PHE A 101 22.91 5.50 -4.00
C PHE A 101 23.56 4.94 -2.73
N LYS A 102 22.77 4.51 -1.73
CA LYS A 102 23.26 4.02 -0.43
C LYS A 102 24.27 4.97 0.22
N ASN A 103 23.99 6.28 0.20
CA ASN A 103 24.88 7.30 0.74
C ASN A 103 24.51 7.64 2.19
N TYR A 104 25.24 7.04 3.14
CA TYR A 104 25.02 7.26 4.57
C TYR A 104 25.15 8.74 4.98
N GLN A 105 26.17 9.46 4.51
CA GLN A 105 26.42 10.85 4.90
C GLN A 105 25.27 11.77 4.47
N LEU A 106 24.80 11.60 3.24
CA LEU A 106 23.66 12.34 2.71
C LEU A 106 22.39 12.03 3.50
N LEU A 107 22.11 10.75 3.75
CA LEU A 107 20.93 10.33 4.51
C LEU A 107 20.95 10.84 5.95
N HIS A 108 22.11 10.78 6.62
CA HIS A 108 22.27 11.30 7.97
C HIS A 108 22.04 12.82 8.03
N ALA A 109 22.61 13.57 7.09
CA ALA A 109 22.39 15.02 6.99
C ALA A 109 20.91 15.37 6.73
N LEU A 110 20.24 14.64 5.83
CA LEU A 110 18.81 14.84 5.55
C LEU A 110 17.94 14.46 6.74
N ASN A 111 18.31 13.44 7.49
CA ASN A 111 17.58 13.02 8.69
C ASN A 111 17.62 14.09 9.79
N LEU A 112 18.69 14.89 9.86
CA LEU A 112 18.76 16.09 10.70
C LEU A 112 17.93 17.24 10.10
N LEU A 113 18.07 17.47 8.79
CA LEU A 113 17.44 18.60 8.09
C LEU A 113 15.91 18.50 8.08
N LYS A 114 15.32 17.29 8.17
CA LYS A 114 13.86 17.11 8.14
C LYS A 114 13.11 17.97 9.15
N PHE A 115 13.68 18.22 10.34
CA PHE A 115 13.06 19.05 11.37
C PHE A 115 12.96 20.52 10.98
N LEU A 116 13.85 21.01 10.11
CA LEU A 116 13.73 22.32 9.47
C LEU A 116 12.78 22.29 8.28
N VAL A 117 12.70 21.17 7.55
CA VAL A 117 11.81 21.04 6.38
C VAL A 117 10.34 20.93 6.77
N ILE A 118 10.00 20.30 7.91
CA ILE A 118 8.61 20.19 8.41
C ILE A 118 7.88 21.55 8.47
N PRO A 119 8.40 22.58 9.18
CA PRO A 119 7.73 23.88 9.22
C PRO A 119 7.73 24.60 7.86
N ILE A 120 8.75 24.40 7.03
CA ILE A 120 8.82 24.96 5.66
C ILE A 120 7.72 24.34 4.78
N LEU A 121 7.51 23.03 4.85
CA LEU A 121 6.46 22.32 4.13
C LEU A 121 5.07 22.74 4.60
N SER A 122 4.87 22.91 5.91
CA SER A 122 3.64 23.46 6.48
C SER A 122 3.33 24.86 5.92
N LEU A 123 4.32 25.74 5.89
CA LEU A 123 4.20 27.07 5.30
C LEU A 123 3.91 27.01 3.80
N CYS A 124 4.56 26.10 3.08
CA CYS A 124 4.33 25.87 1.65
C CYS A 124 2.87 25.47 1.37
N ILE A 125 2.30 24.56 2.17
CA ILE A 125 0.88 24.15 2.07
C ILE A 125 -0.05 25.32 2.42
N TYR A 126 0.25 26.09 3.46
CA TYR A 126 -0.54 27.28 3.83
C TYR A 126 -0.52 28.36 2.75
N ARG A 127 0.65 28.58 2.13
CA ARG A 127 0.80 29.51 1.00
C ARG A 127 -0.02 29.04 -0.18
N TYR A 128 0.05 27.77 -0.56
CA TYR A 128 -0.82 27.23 -1.60
C TYR A 128 -2.31 27.43 -1.31
N TYR A 129 -2.76 27.22 -0.06
CA TYR A 129 -4.12 27.52 0.35
C TYR A 129 -4.52 28.99 0.10
N LYS A 130 -3.66 29.94 0.50
CA LYS A 130 -3.90 31.39 0.38
C LYS A 130 -3.79 31.92 -1.05
N THR A 131 -2.78 31.49 -1.80
CA THR A 131 -2.38 32.08 -3.09
C THR A 131 -2.80 31.25 -4.29
N ARG A 132 -3.15 29.97 -4.09
CA ARG A 132 -3.38 28.99 -5.18
C ARG A 132 -2.20 28.92 -6.16
N SER A 133 -0.98 29.14 -5.65
CA SER A 133 0.24 29.19 -6.44
C SER A 133 0.45 27.89 -7.22
N LYS A 134 0.36 28.00 -8.55
CA LYS A 134 0.62 26.88 -9.47
C LYS A 134 2.05 26.37 -9.35
N VAL A 135 2.99 27.24 -9.01
CA VAL A 135 4.40 26.84 -8.85
C VAL A 135 4.59 25.91 -7.67
N ILE A 136 3.96 26.20 -6.52
CA ILE A 136 3.99 25.28 -5.37
C ILE A 136 3.42 23.93 -5.79
N PHE A 137 2.26 23.94 -6.46
CA PHE A 137 1.59 22.73 -6.91
C PHE A 137 2.48 21.89 -7.83
N PHE A 138 2.95 22.47 -8.95
CA PHE A 138 3.71 21.73 -9.96
C PHE A 138 5.08 21.30 -9.46
N THR A 139 5.77 22.12 -8.66
CA THR A 139 7.11 21.79 -8.17
C THR A 139 7.08 20.63 -7.16
N LEU A 140 6.14 20.66 -6.20
CA LEU A 140 5.95 19.54 -5.26
C LEU A 140 5.44 18.28 -5.95
N LEU A 141 4.47 18.43 -6.87
CA LEU A 141 3.93 17.29 -7.61
C LEU A 141 5.00 16.63 -8.46
N PHE A 142 5.77 17.42 -9.21
CA PHE A 142 6.83 16.91 -10.07
C PHE A 142 7.89 16.16 -9.27
N SER A 143 8.37 16.72 -8.17
CA SER A 143 9.39 16.05 -7.34
C SER A 143 8.91 14.73 -6.76
N LEU A 144 7.69 14.69 -6.21
CA LEU A 144 7.11 13.45 -5.70
C LEU A 144 6.88 12.43 -6.83
N LEU A 145 6.32 12.83 -7.99
CA LEU A 145 6.15 11.91 -9.12
C LEU A 145 7.48 11.37 -9.66
N VAL A 146 8.53 12.18 -9.67
CA VAL A 146 9.87 11.71 -10.02
C VAL A 146 10.30 10.61 -9.06
N THR A 147 10.10 10.73 -7.74
CA THR A 147 10.43 9.64 -6.80
C THR A 147 9.60 8.37 -7.00
N TRP A 148 8.39 8.50 -7.55
CA TRP A 148 7.55 7.36 -7.92
C TRP A 148 8.09 6.61 -9.14
N PHE A 149 8.52 7.33 -10.18
CA PHE A 149 9.14 6.74 -11.38
C PHE A 149 10.59 6.33 -11.20
N TRP A 150 11.35 7.03 -10.35
CA TRP A 150 12.74 6.72 -10.07
C TRP A 150 12.84 5.36 -9.35
N GLY A 151 13.76 4.50 -9.80
CA GLY A 151 13.95 3.17 -9.25
C GLY A 151 13.05 2.10 -9.85
N PHE A 152 12.47 2.32 -11.04
CA PHE A 152 11.73 1.30 -11.79
C PHE A 152 12.59 0.08 -12.16
N ASP A 153 13.91 0.25 -12.19
CA ASP A 153 14.94 -0.75 -12.39
C ASP A 153 15.32 -1.53 -11.12
N PHE A 154 15.01 -1.02 -9.92
CA PHE A 154 15.22 -1.72 -8.64
C PHE A 154 13.89 -2.05 -7.93
N ALA A 155 12.79 -2.02 -8.66
CA ALA A 155 11.47 -2.45 -8.23
C ALA A 155 11.52 -3.87 -7.63
N TYR A 156 10.62 -4.20 -6.70
CA TYR A 156 10.61 -5.51 -6.05
C TYR A 156 10.37 -6.62 -7.10
N ARG A 157 11.44 -7.35 -7.43
CA ARG A 157 11.50 -8.30 -8.56
C ARG A 157 10.91 -9.68 -8.26
N TRP A 158 10.35 -9.85 -7.07
CA TRP A 158 10.03 -11.16 -6.51
C TRP A 158 9.05 -11.99 -7.35
N ASP A 159 8.02 -11.35 -7.91
CA ASP A 159 6.95 -12.03 -8.66
C ASP A 159 6.87 -11.55 -10.13
N ALA A 160 7.67 -10.55 -10.50
CA ALA A 160 7.56 -9.87 -11.78
C ALA A 160 7.81 -10.80 -12.97
N VAL A 161 8.78 -11.72 -12.85
CA VAL A 161 9.08 -12.72 -13.89
C VAL A 161 7.92 -13.70 -14.07
N GLN A 162 7.28 -14.14 -12.97
CA GLN A 162 6.11 -15.02 -13.06
C GLN A 162 4.97 -14.34 -13.80
N HIS A 163 4.75 -13.05 -13.53
CA HIS A 163 3.74 -12.27 -14.23
C HIS A 163 4.03 -12.11 -15.72
N VAL A 164 5.29 -11.95 -16.13
CA VAL A 164 5.70 -11.97 -17.55
C VAL A 164 5.36 -13.31 -18.19
N VAL A 165 5.77 -14.42 -17.57
CA VAL A 165 5.52 -15.79 -18.08
C VAL A 165 4.03 -16.06 -18.21
N ARG A 166 3.24 -15.76 -17.17
CA ARG A 166 1.78 -15.90 -17.18
C ARG A 166 1.17 -15.09 -18.32
N SER A 167 1.50 -13.82 -18.45
CA SER A 167 0.96 -12.95 -19.51
C SER A 167 1.24 -13.48 -20.93
N LYS A 168 2.43 -14.03 -21.16
CA LYS A 168 2.81 -14.65 -22.44
C LYS A 168 1.99 -15.91 -22.71
N TYR A 169 1.83 -16.75 -21.69
CA TYR A 169 0.99 -17.94 -21.79
C TYR A 169 -0.46 -17.57 -22.13
N TYR A 170 -1.03 -16.55 -21.46
CA TYR A 170 -2.36 -16.00 -21.75
C TYR A 170 -2.57 -15.54 -23.20
N LEU A 171 -1.51 -15.10 -23.89
CA LEU A 171 -1.60 -14.68 -25.29
C LEU A 171 -1.42 -15.82 -26.31
N THR A 172 -0.71 -16.88 -25.93
CA THR A 172 -0.31 -17.97 -26.83
C THR A 172 -1.25 -19.15 -26.78
N HIS A 173 -1.94 -19.36 -25.65
CA HIS A 173 -2.98 -20.36 -25.48
C HIS A 173 -4.36 -19.71 -25.51
N SER A 174 -5.41 -20.47 -25.81
CA SER A 174 -6.77 -19.92 -25.80
C SER A 174 -7.07 -19.38 -24.40
N TYR A 175 -7.40 -18.08 -24.31
CA TYR A 175 -7.79 -17.35 -23.10
C TYR A 175 -8.81 -18.08 -22.20
N PHE A 176 -9.49 -19.11 -22.73
CA PHE A 176 -10.52 -19.90 -22.08
C PHE A 176 -10.18 -21.40 -21.97
N GLY A 177 -8.93 -21.84 -22.11
CA GLY A 177 -8.60 -23.28 -22.24
C GLY A 177 -7.59 -23.84 -21.24
N SER A 178 -6.96 -23.03 -20.39
CA SER A 178 -5.96 -23.49 -19.44
C SER A 178 -6.49 -23.55 -18.00
N THR A 179 -6.16 -24.63 -17.30
CA THR A 179 -6.71 -25.07 -16.00
C THR A 179 -5.99 -24.53 -14.77
N GLU A 180 -5.21 -23.45 -14.88
CA GLU A 180 -4.36 -22.98 -13.77
C GLU A 180 -4.66 -21.58 -13.26
N GLU A 181 -4.38 -21.42 -11.97
CA GLU A 181 -4.96 -20.44 -11.06
C GLU A 181 -4.65 -18.98 -11.42
N ARG A 182 -5.70 -18.15 -11.28
CA ARG A 182 -5.74 -16.68 -11.39
C ARG A 182 -5.84 -16.10 -12.80
N HIS A 183 -7.01 -16.29 -13.41
CA HIS A 183 -7.46 -15.47 -14.55
C HIS A 183 -7.62 -14.00 -14.13
N SER A 184 -6.65 -13.16 -14.52
CA SER A 184 -6.71 -11.71 -14.29
C SER A 184 -6.68 -10.92 -15.59
N PHE A 185 -7.54 -9.92 -15.69
CA PHE A 185 -7.58 -8.96 -16.80
C PHE A 185 -6.27 -8.21 -16.96
N LEU A 186 -5.46 -8.06 -15.90
CA LEU A 186 -4.17 -7.39 -15.97
C LEU A 186 -3.17 -8.18 -16.85
N TYR A 187 -3.25 -9.51 -16.88
CA TYR A 187 -2.39 -10.32 -17.77
C TYR A 187 -2.67 -10.06 -19.26
N LEU A 188 -3.91 -9.71 -19.62
CA LEU A 188 -4.23 -9.26 -20.98
C LEU A 188 -3.61 -7.91 -21.30
N ILE A 189 -3.63 -6.98 -20.34
CA ILE A 189 -3.00 -5.67 -20.48
C ILE A 189 -1.50 -5.86 -20.68
N TRP A 190 -0.82 -6.53 -19.75
CA TRP A 190 0.62 -6.82 -19.86
C TRP A 190 0.97 -7.57 -21.14
N GLY A 191 0.24 -8.62 -21.48
CA GLY A 191 0.44 -9.37 -22.72
C GLY A 191 0.33 -8.48 -23.95
N GLY A 192 -0.72 -7.66 -24.03
CA GLY A 192 -0.91 -6.70 -25.12
C GLY A 192 0.29 -5.77 -25.31
N PHE A 193 0.86 -5.26 -24.22
CA PHE A 193 2.09 -4.45 -24.27
C PHE A 193 3.32 -5.27 -24.68
N TYR A 194 3.48 -6.52 -24.22
CA TYR A 194 4.59 -7.38 -24.63
C TYR A 194 4.57 -7.69 -26.13
N ARG A 195 3.38 -7.80 -26.72
CA ARG A 195 3.24 -7.97 -28.17
C ARG A 195 3.75 -6.75 -28.96
N LEU A 196 3.67 -5.56 -28.39
CA LEU A 196 4.09 -4.31 -29.04
C LEU A 196 5.56 -3.96 -28.80
N PHE A 197 6.06 -4.19 -27.58
CA PHE A 197 7.36 -3.68 -27.13
C PHE A 197 8.35 -4.78 -26.74
N GLY A 198 7.95 -6.05 -26.83
CA GLY A 198 8.74 -7.19 -26.36
C GLY A 198 8.54 -7.49 -24.87
N GLU A 199 8.97 -8.68 -24.47
CA GLU A 199 8.84 -9.18 -23.11
C GLU A 199 9.90 -8.54 -22.20
N SER A 200 9.46 -7.92 -21.11
CA SER A 200 10.38 -7.26 -20.18
C SER A 200 9.76 -7.12 -18.78
N GLU A 201 10.53 -7.49 -17.76
CA GLU A 201 10.22 -7.20 -16.36
C GLU A 201 10.05 -5.69 -16.14
N THR A 202 10.97 -4.90 -16.70
CA THR A 202 10.95 -3.44 -16.62
C THR A 202 9.66 -2.87 -17.18
N LEU A 203 9.18 -3.42 -18.29
CA LEU A 203 7.91 -3.02 -18.89
C LEU A 203 6.71 -3.39 -18.01
N THR A 204 6.77 -4.54 -17.32
CA THR A 204 5.74 -4.96 -16.34
C THR A 204 5.59 -3.92 -15.23
N HIS A 205 6.72 -3.54 -14.61
CA HIS A 205 6.76 -2.55 -13.54
C HIS A 205 6.31 -1.18 -14.03
N LEU A 206 6.75 -0.76 -15.22
CA LEU A 206 6.36 0.53 -15.81
C LEU A 206 4.85 0.63 -16.05
N ILE A 207 4.22 -0.44 -16.56
CA ILE A 207 2.77 -0.48 -16.77
C ILE A 207 2.04 -0.37 -15.42
N ASN A 208 2.49 -1.12 -14.42
CA ASN A 208 1.92 -1.07 -13.07
C ASN A 208 2.03 0.30 -12.43
N MET A 209 3.22 0.89 -12.48
CA MET A 209 3.49 2.23 -11.97
C MET A 209 2.59 3.27 -12.65
N SER A 210 2.43 3.16 -13.97
CA SER A 210 1.58 4.06 -14.74
C SER A 210 0.12 3.96 -14.33
N LEU A 211 -0.41 2.74 -14.17
CA LEU A 211 -1.78 2.51 -13.70
C LEU A 211 -2.00 3.05 -12.29
N GLY A 212 -1.05 2.83 -11.38
CA GLY A 212 -1.12 3.36 -10.01
C GLY A 212 -1.11 4.89 -9.96
N ILE A 213 -0.29 5.53 -10.79
CA ILE A 213 -0.27 7.00 -10.92
C ILE A 213 -1.60 7.51 -11.48
N CYS A 214 -2.18 6.84 -12.48
CA CYS A 214 -3.53 7.15 -12.95
C CYS A 214 -4.58 7.04 -11.83
N GLY A 215 -4.48 6.01 -10.98
CA GLY A 215 -5.30 5.88 -9.77
C GLY A 215 -5.18 7.09 -8.84
N ILE A 216 -3.96 7.53 -8.53
CA ILE A 216 -3.70 8.69 -7.66
C ILE A 216 -4.28 9.98 -8.24
N PHE A 217 -4.11 10.21 -9.55
CA PHE A 217 -4.77 11.35 -10.21
C PHE A 217 -6.30 11.23 -10.18
N GLY A 218 -6.84 10.01 -10.17
CA GLY A 218 -8.25 9.74 -9.90
C GLY A 218 -8.69 10.24 -8.51
N ILE A 219 -7.86 10.04 -7.47
CA ILE A 219 -8.15 10.56 -6.11
C ILE A 219 -8.19 12.09 -6.13
N TYR A 220 -7.22 12.74 -6.77
CA TYR A 220 -7.21 14.19 -6.97
C TYR A 220 -8.48 14.66 -7.71
N ALA A 221 -8.85 13.99 -8.79
CA ALA A 221 -10.00 14.35 -9.61
C ALA A 221 -11.32 14.20 -8.84
N ILE A 222 -11.52 13.09 -8.11
CA ILE A 222 -12.69 12.89 -7.24
C ILE A 222 -12.76 13.98 -6.17
N SER A 223 -11.63 14.26 -5.53
CA SER A 223 -11.55 15.27 -4.45
C SER A 223 -11.95 16.66 -4.95
N ARG A 224 -11.48 17.02 -6.14
CA ARG A 224 -11.81 18.30 -6.79
C ARG A 224 -13.26 18.37 -7.22
N GLU A 225 -13.81 17.27 -7.73
CA GLU A 225 -15.20 17.15 -8.18
C GLU A 225 -16.20 17.22 -7.01
N LEU A 226 -15.84 16.66 -5.85
CA LEU A 226 -16.74 16.58 -4.68
C LEU A 226 -16.53 17.68 -3.64
N TYR A 227 -15.35 18.30 -3.59
CA TYR A 227 -15.00 19.29 -2.58
C TYR A 227 -14.40 20.53 -3.25
N ASP A 228 -13.15 20.88 -2.93
CA ASP A 228 -12.48 22.08 -3.41
C ASP A 228 -11.03 21.78 -3.84
N ASP A 229 -10.40 22.71 -4.56
CA ASP A 229 -9.03 22.54 -5.07
C ASP A 229 -7.99 22.30 -3.95
N PHE A 230 -8.22 22.81 -2.73
CA PHE A 230 -7.30 22.59 -1.61
C PHE A 230 -7.42 21.17 -1.07
N THR A 231 -8.66 20.68 -0.94
CA THR A 231 -8.92 19.26 -0.60
C THR A 231 -8.22 18.34 -1.60
N ALA A 232 -8.33 18.63 -2.91
CA ALA A 232 -7.70 17.85 -3.95
C ALA A 232 -6.16 17.85 -3.84
N PHE A 233 -5.57 19.01 -3.59
CA PHE A 233 -4.13 19.14 -3.39
C PHE A 233 -3.62 18.33 -2.20
N ILE A 234 -4.29 18.41 -1.04
CA ILE A 234 -3.91 17.62 0.14
C ILE A 234 -4.07 16.13 -0.16
N ALA A 235 -5.18 15.71 -0.79
CA ALA A 235 -5.42 14.31 -1.10
C ALA A 235 -4.33 13.74 -2.02
N LEU A 236 -3.85 14.55 -2.97
CA LEU A 236 -2.74 14.20 -3.85
C LEU A 236 -1.42 14.03 -3.08
N LEU A 237 -1.06 14.99 -2.21
CA LEU A 237 0.16 14.89 -1.39
C LEU A 237 0.13 13.70 -0.43
N VAL A 238 -1.00 13.47 0.24
CA VAL A 238 -1.19 12.33 1.14
C VAL A 238 -1.07 11.04 0.35
N SER A 239 -1.70 10.92 -0.82
CA SER A 239 -1.63 9.72 -1.66
C SER A 239 -0.22 9.42 -2.15
N LEU A 240 0.53 10.45 -2.59
CA LEU A 240 1.90 10.31 -3.09
C LEU A 240 2.92 9.99 -1.99
N THR A 241 2.63 10.33 -0.74
CA THR A 241 3.48 9.99 0.41
C THR A 241 3.00 8.76 1.16
N PHE A 242 1.80 8.24 0.86
CA PHE A 242 1.20 7.12 1.59
C PHE A 242 2.06 5.85 1.43
N PRO A 243 2.58 5.25 2.52
CA PRO A 243 3.59 4.19 2.43
C PRO A 243 3.15 2.98 1.60
N ALA A 244 1.92 2.51 1.79
CA ALA A 244 1.41 1.34 1.06
C ALA A 244 1.26 1.63 -0.45
N PHE A 245 0.74 2.80 -0.82
CA PHE A 245 0.62 3.18 -2.23
C PHE A 245 2.00 3.32 -2.87
N PHE A 246 2.92 4.01 -2.20
CA PHE A 246 4.28 4.21 -2.70
C PHE A 246 5.03 2.89 -2.90
N LEU A 247 4.96 1.99 -1.90
CA LEU A 247 5.64 0.70 -1.92
C LEU A 247 5.06 -0.23 -2.98
N VAL A 248 3.76 -0.50 -2.93
CA VAL A 248 3.10 -1.51 -3.77
C VAL A 248 3.02 -1.06 -5.23
N ASN A 249 3.02 0.25 -5.49
CA ASN A 249 3.12 0.76 -6.86
C ASN A 249 4.45 0.41 -7.53
N LYS A 250 5.52 0.20 -6.75
CA LYS A 250 6.81 -0.27 -7.26
C LYS A 250 6.88 -1.79 -7.37
N TRP A 251 5.78 -2.50 -7.18
CA TRP A 251 5.69 -3.94 -7.32
C TRP A 251 4.90 -4.28 -8.58
N ALA A 252 5.34 -5.31 -9.31
CA ALA A 252 4.61 -5.86 -10.45
C ALA A 252 3.38 -6.70 -9.99
N TYR A 253 2.59 -6.22 -9.03
CA TYR A 253 1.47 -6.94 -8.43
C TYR A 253 0.09 -6.47 -8.93
N LEU A 254 -0.95 -7.27 -8.69
CA LEU A 254 -2.33 -6.97 -9.07
C LEU A 254 -2.97 -5.87 -8.20
N ASP A 255 -2.48 -5.66 -6.98
CA ASP A 255 -3.13 -4.86 -5.93
C ASP A 255 -3.24 -3.37 -6.25
N MET A 256 -2.17 -2.75 -6.77
CA MET A 256 -2.18 -1.33 -7.12
C MET A 256 -3.02 -1.05 -8.39
N PRO A 257 -2.91 -1.84 -9.48
CA PRO A 257 -3.84 -1.75 -10.61
C PRO A 257 -5.30 -1.96 -10.20
N PHE A 258 -5.59 -2.96 -9.35
CA PHE A 258 -6.92 -3.19 -8.81
C PHE A 258 -7.45 -1.96 -8.07
N THR A 259 -6.67 -1.40 -7.15
CA THR A 259 -6.98 -0.17 -6.42
C THR A 259 -7.26 1.00 -7.37
N SER A 260 -6.48 1.10 -8.45
CA SER A 260 -6.62 2.16 -9.45
C SER A 260 -7.93 2.04 -10.22
N PHE A 261 -8.32 0.83 -10.63
CA PHE A 261 -9.61 0.60 -11.29
C PHE A 261 -10.80 0.83 -10.34
N VAL A 262 -10.66 0.52 -9.05
CA VAL A 262 -11.66 0.91 -8.03
C VAL A 262 -11.80 2.44 -7.97
N ILE A 263 -10.68 3.18 -7.91
CA ILE A 263 -10.72 4.65 -7.89
C ILE A 263 -11.38 5.21 -9.15
N ILE A 264 -11.03 4.70 -10.33
CA ILE A 264 -11.61 5.14 -11.61
C ILE A 264 -13.12 4.82 -11.66
N THR A 265 -13.55 3.68 -11.11
CA THR A 265 -14.96 3.31 -10.96
C THR A 265 -15.73 4.38 -10.18
N PHE A 266 -15.21 4.78 -9.01
CA PHE A 266 -15.82 5.80 -8.18
C PHE A 266 -15.72 7.20 -8.79
N PHE A 267 -14.65 7.52 -9.52
CA PHE A 267 -14.53 8.77 -10.27
C PHE A 267 -15.68 8.92 -11.27
N PHE A 268 -15.92 7.91 -12.09
CA PHE A 268 -17.04 7.95 -13.04
C PHE A 268 -18.40 7.91 -12.35
N LEU A 269 -18.54 7.19 -11.23
CA LEU A 269 -19.76 7.20 -10.43
C LEU A 269 -20.09 8.60 -9.94
N PHE A 270 -19.15 9.28 -9.29
CA PHE A 270 -19.37 10.64 -8.77
C PHE A 270 -19.61 11.65 -9.89
N LYS A 271 -18.92 11.48 -11.03
CA LYS A 271 -19.17 12.31 -12.21
C LYS A 271 -20.57 12.10 -12.77
N TYR A 272 -21.09 10.86 -12.77
CA TYR A 272 -22.49 10.58 -13.10
C TYR A 272 -23.45 11.22 -12.09
N LEU A 273 -23.20 11.05 -10.79
CA LEU A 273 -24.06 11.60 -9.73
C LEU A 273 -24.18 13.13 -9.81
N ASN A 274 -23.11 13.81 -10.22
CA ASN A 274 -23.09 15.27 -10.40
C ASN A 274 -23.69 15.72 -11.74
N THR A 275 -23.38 15.05 -12.85
CA THR A 275 -23.77 15.52 -14.20
C THR A 275 -25.07 14.92 -14.73
N GLY A 276 -25.49 13.77 -14.21
CA GLY A 276 -26.60 12.96 -14.74
C GLY A 276 -26.33 12.31 -16.10
N SER A 277 -25.10 12.34 -16.62
CA SER A 277 -24.79 11.77 -17.95
C SER A 277 -24.59 10.26 -17.90
N ASP A 278 -25.45 9.51 -18.58
CA ASP A 278 -25.42 8.04 -18.66
C ASP A 278 -24.06 7.48 -19.12
N ARG A 279 -23.30 8.23 -19.92
CA ARG A 279 -21.95 7.82 -20.35
C ARG A 279 -21.04 7.52 -19.15
N PHE A 280 -21.08 8.36 -18.11
CA PHE A 280 -20.28 8.14 -16.91
C PHE A 280 -20.81 7.00 -16.05
N PHE A 281 -22.13 6.77 -16.04
CA PHE A 281 -22.71 5.61 -15.36
C PHE A 281 -22.21 4.30 -15.99
N TYR A 282 -22.30 4.17 -17.32
CA TYR A 282 -21.81 2.97 -18.01
C TYR A 282 -20.28 2.82 -17.88
N SER A 283 -19.51 3.92 -17.94
CA SER A 283 -18.07 3.86 -17.66
C SER A 283 -17.77 3.35 -16.26
N SER A 284 -18.54 3.76 -15.24
CA SER A 284 -18.39 3.25 -13.88
C SER A 284 -18.60 1.73 -13.82
N LEU A 285 -19.65 1.21 -14.47
CA LEU A 285 -19.92 -0.24 -14.52
C LEU A 285 -18.84 -1.02 -15.28
N ILE A 286 -18.31 -0.46 -16.38
CA ILE A 286 -17.22 -1.08 -17.14
C ILE A 286 -15.95 -1.18 -16.29
N PHE A 287 -15.57 -0.11 -15.59
CA PHE A 287 -14.40 -0.13 -14.72
C PHE A 287 -14.62 -1.00 -13.47
N ALA A 288 -15.85 -1.11 -12.97
CA ALA A 288 -16.19 -2.07 -11.91
C ALA A 288 -15.97 -3.52 -12.38
N PHE A 289 -16.38 -3.83 -13.62
CA PHE A 289 -16.12 -5.13 -14.25
C PHE A 289 -14.62 -5.37 -14.47
N ILE A 290 -13.85 -4.40 -14.96
CA ILE A 290 -12.39 -4.53 -15.13
C ILE A 290 -11.70 -4.72 -13.77
N SER A 291 -12.15 -4.00 -12.73
CA SER A 291 -11.65 -4.13 -11.37
C SER A 291 -11.89 -5.55 -10.84
N TYR A 292 -13.12 -6.06 -11.00
CA TYR A 292 -13.46 -7.45 -10.68
C TYR A 292 -12.63 -8.47 -11.48
N GLY A 293 -12.50 -8.26 -12.80
CA GLY A 293 -11.66 -9.09 -13.66
C GLY A 293 -10.18 -9.04 -13.29
N THR A 294 -9.72 -7.98 -12.62
CA THR A 294 -8.35 -7.89 -12.09
C THR A 294 -8.20 -8.69 -10.80
N LYS A 295 -9.18 -8.58 -9.89
CA LYS A 295 -9.21 -9.24 -8.59
C LYS A 295 -10.65 -9.42 -8.09
N ASP A 296 -10.95 -10.59 -7.53
CA ASP A 296 -12.29 -10.98 -7.06
C ASP A 296 -13.02 -9.98 -6.15
N PRO A 297 -12.35 -9.23 -5.24
CA PRO A 297 -13.02 -8.25 -4.39
C PRO A 297 -13.77 -7.14 -5.15
N GLY A 298 -13.46 -6.93 -6.44
CA GLY A 298 -14.16 -5.97 -7.29
C GLY A 298 -15.66 -6.26 -7.47
N LEU A 299 -16.13 -7.48 -7.17
CA LEU A 299 -17.55 -7.84 -7.24
C LEU A 299 -18.42 -6.96 -6.33
N VAL A 300 -17.85 -6.48 -5.21
CA VAL A 300 -18.56 -5.64 -4.25
C VAL A 300 -18.82 -4.22 -4.75
N LEU A 301 -18.18 -3.81 -5.85
CA LEU A 301 -18.42 -2.50 -6.43
C LEU A 301 -19.84 -2.35 -6.97
N PHE A 302 -20.47 -3.42 -7.47
CA PHE A 302 -21.85 -3.37 -7.98
C PHE A 302 -22.89 -3.03 -6.89
N PRO A 303 -22.95 -3.73 -5.74
CA PRO A 303 -23.83 -3.33 -4.64
C PRO A 303 -23.42 -1.99 -4.02
N ALA A 304 -22.13 -1.64 -3.99
CA ALA A 304 -21.69 -0.32 -3.52
C ALA A 304 -22.19 0.83 -4.42
N ILE A 305 -22.11 0.67 -5.75
CA ILE A 305 -22.66 1.60 -6.74
C ILE A 305 -24.16 1.76 -6.51
N LEU A 306 -24.90 0.65 -6.36
CA LEU A 306 -26.34 0.68 -6.12
C LEU A 306 -26.70 1.44 -4.83
N ALA A 307 -25.96 1.19 -3.74
CA ALA A 307 -26.16 1.88 -2.47
C ALA A 307 -25.88 3.40 -2.58
N CYS A 308 -24.86 3.79 -3.34
CA CYS A 308 -24.59 5.20 -3.65
C CYS A 308 -25.73 5.83 -4.47
N LEU A 309 -26.25 5.15 -5.50
CA LEU A 309 -27.40 5.64 -6.27
C LEU A 309 -28.64 5.83 -5.39
N PHE A 310 -28.87 4.91 -4.45
CA PHE A 310 -29.98 5.00 -3.50
C PHE A 310 -29.90 6.26 -2.64
N ILE A 311 -28.75 6.56 -2.04
CA ILE A 311 -28.53 7.79 -1.25
C ILE A 311 -28.77 9.05 -2.07
N TYR A 312 -28.33 9.04 -3.33
CA TYR A 312 -28.52 10.16 -4.25
C TYR A 312 -29.92 10.21 -4.88
N HIS A 313 -30.80 9.27 -4.56
CA HIS A 313 -32.15 9.17 -5.13
C HIS A 313 -32.12 9.09 -6.66
N ARG A 314 -31.15 8.35 -7.21
CA ARG A 314 -30.89 8.15 -8.65
C ARG A 314 -31.14 6.70 -9.09
N VAL A 315 -31.88 5.92 -8.30
CA VAL A 315 -32.22 4.55 -8.67
C VAL A 315 -33.41 4.58 -9.62
N ASP A 316 -33.20 4.16 -10.86
CA ASP A 316 -34.27 3.93 -11.83
C ASP A 316 -34.23 2.50 -12.40
N ARG A 317 -35.24 2.15 -13.19
CA ARG A 317 -35.33 0.81 -13.80
C ARG A 317 -34.13 0.49 -14.69
N LYS A 318 -33.57 1.49 -15.38
CA LYS A 318 -32.42 1.30 -16.28
C LYS A 318 -31.15 0.99 -15.48
N ALA A 319 -30.92 1.71 -14.39
CA ALA A 319 -29.79 1.50 -13.49
C ALA A 319 -29.84 0.11 -12.85
N LEU A 320 -31.01 -0.33 -12.36
CA LEU A 320 -31.20 -1.67 -11.80
C LEU A 320 -30.92 -2.77 -12.82
N ILE A 321 -31.45 -2.65 -14.04
CA ILE A 321 -31.21 -3.61 -15.11
C ILE A 321 -29.73 -3.63 -15.50
N SER A 322 -29.10 -2.46 -15.65
CA SER A 322 -27.70 -2.36 -16.08
C SER A 322 -26.73 -2.92 -15.04
N ILE A 323 -26.95 -2.60 -13.76
CA ILE A 323 -26.16 -3.16 -12.64
C ILE A 323 -26.38 -4.67 -12.55
N GLY A 324 -27.63 -5.13 -12.59
CA GLY A 324 -27.96 -6.56 -12.54
C GLY A 324 -27.35 -7.35 -13.71
N PHE A 325 -27.39 -6.78 -14.92
CA PHE A 325 -26.78 -7.37 -16.11
C PHE A 325 -25.25 -7.45 -16.00
N MET A 326 -24.60 -6.37 -15.56
CA MET A 326 -23.14 -6.37 -15.38
C MET A 326 -22.69 -7.30 -14.23
N LEU A 327 -23.46 -7.36 -13.15
CA LEU A 327 -23.24 -8.32 -12.07
C LEU A 327 -23.41 -9.75 -12.58
N LEU A 328 -24.44 -10.03 -13.38
CA LEU A 328 -24.64 -11.35 -14.00
C LEU A 328 -23.47 -11.71 -14.91
N ILE A 329 -22.99 -10.80 -15.77
CA ILE A 329 -21.81 -11.03 -16.60
C ILE A 329 -20.58 -11.33 -15.73
N SER A 330 -20.41 -10.60 -14.63
CA SER A 330 -19.30 -10.80 -13.69
C SER A 330 -19.37 -12.17 -13.04
N VAL A 331 -20.56 -12.59 -12.61
CA VAL A 331 -20.81 -13.92 -12.03
C VAL A 331 -20.66 -15.03 -13.08
N LEU A 332 -21.06 -14.82 -14.32
CA LEU A 332 -20.84 -15.79 -15.41
C LEU A 332 -19.35 -15.90 -15.75
N TYR A 333 -18.62 -14.79 -15.75
CA TYR A 333 -17.16 -14.78 -15.85
C TYR A 333 -16.55 -15.56 -14.68
N TYR A 334 -17.01 -15.33 -13.45
CA TYR A 334 -16.60 -16.09 -12.27
C TYR A 334 -16.80 -17.59 -12.44
N PHE A 335 -18.02 -18.02 -12.80
CA PHE A 335 -18.33 -19.43 -12.98
C PHE A 335 -17.51 -20.05 -14.09
N LYS A 336 -17.22 -19.31 -15.17
CA LYS A 336 -16.32 -19.79 -16.22
C LYS A 336 -14.90 -19.99 -15.68
N VAL A 337 -14.36 -19.01 -14.97
CA VAL A 337 -13.04 -19.09 -14.33
C VAL A 337 -12.98 -20.25 -13.31
N MET A 338 -14.01 -20.39 -12.49
CA MET A 338 -14.15 -21.45 -11.48
C MET A 338 -14.37 -22.84 -12.07
N TYR A 339 -15.12 -22.97 -13.17
CA TYR A 339 -15.34 -24.25 -13.82
C TYR A 339 -14.02 -24.87 -14.32
N TYR A 340 -13.06 -24.04 -14.73
CA TYR A 340 -11.71 -24.51 -15.07
C TYR A 340 -10.82 -24.73 -13.85
N SER A 341 -11.05 -24.01 -12.74
CA SER A 341 -10.29 -24.20 -11.49
C SER A 341 -10.78 -25.40 -10.67
N ALA A 342 -12.07 -25.77 -10.73
CA ALA A 342 -12.69 -26.84 -9.96
C ALA A 342 -12.24 -28.27 -10.36
N ILE A 343 -11.41 -28.39 -11.40
CA ILE A 343 -10.65 -29.61 -11.68
C ILE A 343 -9.49 -29.77 -10.68
N MET A 344 -9.17 -28.73 -9.90
CA MET A 344 -8.24 -28.74 -8.78
C MET A 344 -8.94 -28.25 -7.50
N ALA A 345 -8.55 -28.81 -6.36
CA ALA A 345 -9.37 -28.96 -5.16
C ALA A 345 -9.83 -27.65 -4.47
N GLU A 346 -11.06 -27.71 -3.94
CA GLU A 346 -11.61 -26.93 -2.82
C GLU A 346 -11.59 -25.39 -2.91
N PHE A 347 -12.53 -24.83 -3.67
CA PHE A 347 -13.08 -23.51 -3.40
C PHE A 347 -14.56 -23.64 -3.01
N SER A 348 -14.87 -23.42 -1.72
CA SER A 348 -16.25 -23.35 -1.25
C SER A 348 -16.64 -21.87 -1.07
N VAL A 349 -17.68 -21.43 -1.78
CA VAL A 349 -18.38 -20.17 -1.50
C VAL A 349 -19.86 -20.49 -1.32
N ILE A 350 -20.48 -19.75 -0.41
CA ILE A 350 -21.90 -19.70 -0.03
C ILE A 350 -22.31 -20.69 1.06
N THR A 351 -21.97 -20.37 2.31
CA THR A 351 -22.84 -20.67 3.46
C THR A 351 -23.52 -19.38 3.91
N PRO A 352 -24.85 -19.32 3.96
CA PRO A 352 -25.57 -18.15 4.44
C PRO A 352 -25.40 -18.03 5.96
N LEU A 353 -25.17 -16.80 6.43
CA LEU A 353 -25.76 -16.27 7.68
C LEU A 353 -25.75 -17.23 8.89
N THR A 354 -24.58 -17.64 9.39
CA THR A 354 -24.46 -18.07 10.79
C THR A 354 -23.78 -16.97 11.59
N PHE A 355 -24.62 -16.04 12.05
CA PHE A 355 -24.31 -15.02 13.04
C PHE A 355 -24.14 -15.67 14.42
N GLY A 356 -23.02 -15.43 15.09
CA GLY A 356 -22.82 -15.79 16.49
C GLY A 356 -21.52 -15.19 17.04
N GLY A 357 -21.63 -14.47 18.17
CA GLY A 357 -20.58 -14.16 19.18
C GLY A 357 -19.31 -13.40 18.78
N ASP A 358 -18.77 -13.63 17.59
CA ASP A 358 -17.36 -13.41 17.29
C ASP A 358 -17.05 -12.06 16.64
N THR A 359 -18.06 -11.26 16.30
CA THR A 359 -17.85 -10.00 15.57
C THR A 359 -16.87 -9.09 16.32
N VAL A 360 -16.95 -9.04 17.66
CA VAL A 360 -16.04 -8.23 18.51
C VAL A 360 -14.61 -8.78 18.51
N ALA A 361 -14.43 -10.10 18.48
CA ALA A 361 -13.11 -10.73 18.43
C ALA A 361 -12.47 -10.63 17.02
N ILE A 362 -13.28 -10.62 15.96
CA ILE A 362 -12.86 -10.29 14.59
C ILE A 362 -12.37 -8.84 14.53
N TRP A 363 -13.09 -7.90 15.14
CA TRP A 363 -12.62 -6.50 15.26
C TRP A 363 -11.30 -6.42 16.05
N ALA A 364 -11.13 -7.21 17.10
CA ALA A 364 -9.89 -7.25 17.87
C ALA A 364 -8.70 -7.87 17.10
N GLY A 365 -8.95 -8.89 16.26
CA GLY A 365 -7.96 -9.49 15.34
C GLY A 365 -7.62 -8.61 14.14
N PHE A 366 -8.59 -7.85 13.64
CA PHE A 366 -8.43 -6.82 12.59
C PHE A 366 -7.53 -5.68 13.05
N LEU A 367 -7.60 -5.31 14.34
CA LEU A 367 -6.72 -4.35 15.00
C LEU A 367 -5.28 -4.87 15.25
N ARG A 368 -5.03 -6.16 15.01
CA ARG A 368 -3.84 -6.87 15.50
C ARG A 368 -2.56 -6.59 14.71
N HIS A 369 -2.63 -6.32 13.39
CA HIS A 369 -1.44 -6.40 12.53
C HIS A 369 -1.17 -5.20 11.61
N GLU A 370 -2.17 -4.67 10.90
CA GLU A 370 -1.86 -3.80 9.75
C GLU A 370 -2.62 -2.48 9.72
N ILE A 371 -3.75 -2.42 10.41
CA ILE A 371 -4.51 -1.17 10.60
C ILE A 371 -3.74 -0.14 11.42
N ALA A 372 -2.79 -0.63 12.21
CA ALA A 372 -1.77 0.15 12.85
C ALA A 372 -1.18 1.21 11.89
N GLN A 373 -0.77 0.84 10.67
CA GLN A 373 -0.25 1.83 9.69
C GLN A 373 -1.28 2.92 9.34
N TYR A 374 -2.56 2.57 9.20
CA TYR A 374 -3.64 3.51 8.89
C TYR A 374 -3.97 4.44 10.07
N ILE A 375 -3.86 3.93 11.29
CA ILE A 375 -4.00 4.69 12.53
C ILE A 375 -2.83 5.66 12.70
N TYR A 376 -1.60 5.26 12.36
CA TYR A 376 -0.39 6.10 12.49
C TYR A 376 -0.32 7.23 11.48
N THR A 377 -0.77 7.00 10.24
CA THR A 377 -0.86 8.08 9.23
C THR A 377 -1.88 9.17 9.60
N GLY A 378 -2.63 9.03 10.70
CA GLY A 378 -3.62 10.01 11.16
C GLY A 378 -4.87 10.10 10.28
N ILE A 379 -4.91 9.31 9.20
CA ILE A 379 -5.98 9.33 8.19
C ILE A 379 -7.32 9.02 8.85
N PHE A 380 -7.39 8.04 9.75
CA PHE A 380 -8.65 7.65 10.38
C PHE A 380 -9.27 8.78 11.24
N PHE A 381 -8.51 9.44 12.11
CA PHE A 381 -9.09 10.38 13.10
C PHE A 381 -9.58 11.70 12.51
N LEU A 382 -8.77 12.31 11.63
CA LEU A 382 -9.17 13.55 10.97
C LEU A 382 -10.24 13.31 9.89
N SER A 383 -10.32 12.09 9.32
CA SER A 383 -11.47 11.70 8.48
C SER A 383 -12.78 11.73 9.25
N VAL A 384 -12.79 11.24 10.50
CA VAL A 384 -14.01 11.28 11.31
C VAL A 384 -14.37 12.71 11.71
N PHE A 385 -13.38 13.60 11.88
CA PHE A 385 -13.65 15.03 12.06
C PHE A 385 -14.31 15.65 10.83
N ALA A 386 -13.81 15.35 9.62
CA ALA A 386 -14.41 15.79 8.36
C ALA A 386 -15.86 15.35 8.20
N PHE A 387 -16.13 14.15 8.72
CA PHE A 387 -17.44 13.48 8.69
C PHE A 387 -18.46 14.11 9.64
N LEU A 388 -18.04 14.61 10.81
CA LEU A 388 -18.95 15.00 11.91
C LEU A 388 -19.41 16.48 11.92
N LYS A 389 -19.23 17.25 10.83
CA LYS A 389 -19.65 18.68 10.70
C LYS A 389 -19.47 19.51 11.99
N THR A 390 -18.29 19.37 12.60
CA THR A 390 -17.94 19.87 13.94
C THR A 390 -17.60 21.37 13.98
N GLU A 391 -17.98 22.14 12.96
CA GLU A 391 -17.56 23.53 12.73
C GLU A 391 -17.86 24.50 13.88
N LYS A 392 -18.78 24.16 14.78
CA LYS A 392 -19.13 24.95 15.99
C LYS A 392 -18.38 24.53 17.28
N LYS A 393 -17.35 23.67 17.22
CA LYS A 393 -16.70 23.07 18.42
C LYS A 393 -15.40 23.78 18.85
N SER A 394 -15.10 23.72 20.16
CA SER A 394 -13.95 24.39 20.81
C SER A 394 -12.59 23.87 20.34
N GLU A 395 -11.61 24.77 20.17
CA GLU A 395 -10.22 24.46 19.78
C GLU A 395 -9.57 23.34 20.61
N MET A 396 -9.93 23.23 21.90
CA MET A 396 -9.54 22.12 22.79
C MET A 396 -9.74 20.72 22.18
N PHE A 397 -10.87 20.49 21.50
CA PHE A 397 -11.16 19.18 20.91
C PHE A 397 -10.27 18.90 19.69
N LEU A 398 -10.00 19.92 18.88
CA LEU A 398 -9.05 19.82 17.77
C LEU A 398 -7.65 19.50 18.30
N TYR A 399 -7.18 20.19 19.34
CA TYR A 399 -5.88 19.92 19.93
C TYR A 399 -5.78 18.51 20.53
N ALA A 400 -6.84 18.00 21.16
CA ALA A 400 -6.87 16.62 21.65
C ALA A 400 -6.70 15.59 20.52
N LEU A 401 -7.39 15.78 19.39
CA LEU A 401 -7.24 14.91 18.22
C LEU A 401 -5.84 14.97 17.61
N LEU A 402 -5.27 16.18 17.50
CA LEU A 402 -3.90 16.35 16.99
C LEU A 402 -2.86 15.74 17.93
N LEU A 403 -3.05 15.83 19.25
CA LEU A 403 -2.19 15.19 20.23
C LEU A 403 -2.25 13.66 20.11
N ILE A 404 -3.45 13.11 19.97
CA ILE A 404 -3.64 11.67 19.71
C ILE A 404 -2.89 11.25 18.46
N GLN A 405 -2.99 12.01 17.36
CA GLN A 405 -2.26 11.72 16.13
C GLN A 405 -0.74 11.71 16.34
N ILE A 406 -0.19 12.69 17.07
CA ILE A 406 1.24 12.73 17.39
C ILE A 406 1.65 11.53 18.25
N LEU A 407 0.87 11.18 19.27
CA LEU A 407 1.15 10.02 20.12
C LEU A 407 1.14 8.72 19.31
N LEU A 408 0.22 8.59 18.36
CA LEU A 408 0.17 7.43 17.46
C LEU A 408 1.40 7.35 16.56
N LEU A 409 1.87 8.47 16.01
CA LEU A 409 3.14 8.52 15.28
C LEU A 409 4.31 8.07 16.17
N ILE A 410 4.38 8.55 17.42
CA ILE A 410 5.44 8.17 18.38
C ILE A 410 5.44 6.67 18.66
N ILE A 411 4.28 6.10 18.93
CA ILE A 411 4.23 4.69 19.29
C ILE A 411 4.52 3.84 18.05
N SER A 412 4.08 4.24 16.85
CA SER A 412 4.38 3.54 15.60
C SER A 412 5.86 3.28 15.35
N GLU A 413 6.71 4.20 15.79
CA GLU A 413 8.16 4.08 15.66
C GLU A 413 8.79 3.20 16.75
N ASN A 414 8.27 3.27 17.99
CA ASN A 414 8.85 2.57 19.13
C ASN A 414 8.53 1.07 19.15
N TYR A 415 7.50 0.64 18.42
CA TYR A 415 7.17 -0.78 18.25
C TYR A 415 7.13 -1.18 16.78
N PRO A 416 8.25 -1.06 16.05
CA PRO A 416 8.31 -1.45 14.66
C PRO A 416 8.25 -2.98 14.58
N SER A 417 7.37 -3.53 13.75
CA SER A 417 7.38 -4.96 13.43
C SER A 417 8.64 -5.28 12.63
N LYS A 418 9.76 -5.55 13.32
CA LYS A 418 11.08 -5.65 12.67
C LYS A 418 11.27 -6.84 11.73
N LEU A 419 10.37 -7.83 11.70
CA LEU A 419 10.71 -9.13 11.10
C LEU A 419 9.50 -9.89 10.54
N ILE A 420 8.79 -9.27 9.58
CA ILE A 420 7.49 -9.69 8.99
C ILE A 420 6.35 -8.89 9.64
N PHE A 421 5.41 -8.43 8.81
CA PHE A 421 4.14 -7.79 9.17
C PHE A 421 3.20 -8.66 10.04
N SER A 422 3.74 -9.67 10.71
CA SER A 422 3.06 -10.50 11.70
C SER A 422 3.31 -9.90 13.09
N PHE A 423 2.28 -9.31 13.70
CA PHE A 423 2.30 -9.17 15.16
C PHE A 423 1.74 -10.47 15.78
N PRO A 424 1.90 -10.71 17.08
CA PRO A 424 1.06 -11.65 17.82
C PRO A 424 0.33 -10.94 18.98
N LEU A 425 -0.94 -11.30 19.27
CA LEU A 425 -1.60 -10.87 20.55
C LEU A 425 -1.11 -11.78 21.65
N PHE A 426 -0.47 -11.14 22.62
CA PHE A 426 -0.21 -11.58 23.99
C PHE A 426 0.85 -12.67 24.17
N PRO A 427 1.76 -12.53 25.15
CA PRO A 427 1.49 -12.01 26.49
C PRO A 427 1.80 -10.51 26.67
N TRP A 428 1.40 -9.97 27.81
CA TRP A 428 1.19 -8.57 28.21
C TRP A 428 2.38 -7.57 28.10
N GLY A 429 3.34 -7.76 27.20
CA GLY A 429 4.59 -7.00 27.23
C GLY A 429 4.53 -5.57 26.69
N ASN A 430 4.08 -5.36 25.45
CA ASN A 430 4.57 -4.19 24.68
C ASN A 430 3.54 -3.42 23.80
N TYR A 431 2.34 -3.93 23.51
CA TYR A 431 1.42 -3.30 22.53
C TYR A 431 0.15 -2.67 23.13
N VAL A 432 0.03 -2.72 24.46
CA VAL A 432 -1.00 -2.05 25.27
C VAL A 432 -1.19 -0.56 24.90
N PRO A 433 -0.14 0.23 24.58
CA PRO A 433 -0.31 1.64 24.22
C PRO A 433 -1.22 1.88 23.01
N TYR A 434 -1.22 1.01 22.00
CA TYR A 434 -2.02 1.20 20.78
C TYR A 434 -3.50 0.99 21.01
N TYR A 435 -3.87 -0.06 21.73
CA TYR A 435 -5.27 -0.35 22.07
C TYR A 435 -5.82 0.68 23.06
N ILE A 436 -4.99 1.15 24.01
CA ILE A 436 -5.35 2.26 24.89
C ILE A 436 -5.58 3.53 24.08
N LEU A 437 -4.73 3.87 23.11
CA LEU A 437 -4.92 5.07 22.31
C LEU A 437 -6.09 5.00 21.36
N LEU A 438 -6.32 3.87 20.69
CA LEU A 438 -7.52 3.68 19.88
C LEU A 438 -8.78 3.76 20.76
N GLY A 439 -8.76 3.09 21.90
CA GLY A 439 -9.84 3.13 22.89
C GLY A 439 -10.09 4.53 23.43
N LEU A 440 -9.04 5.27 23.77
CA LEU A 440 -9.08 6.69 24.18
C LEU A 440 -9.60 7.57 23.04
N SER A 441 -9.24 7.28 21.79
CA SER A 441 -9.69 8.06 20.64
C SER A 441 -11.17 7.85 20.35
N VAL A 442 -11.62 6.59 20.39
CA VAL A 442 -13.04 6.22 20.29
C VAL A 442 -13.80 6.80 21.48
N MET A 443 -13.24 6.75 22.69
CA MET A 443 -13.82 7.42 23.86
C MET A 443 -13.89 8.94 23.68
N CYS A 444 -12.82 9.62 23.26
CA CYS A 444 -12.83 11.07 23.00
C CYS A 444 -13.89 11.44 21.96
N LEU A 445 -14.09 10.59 20.96
CA LEU A 445 -15.13 10.73 19.96
C LEU A 445 -16.53 10.54 20.55
N LEU A 446 -16.77 9.45 21.28
CA LEU A 446 -18.06 9.14 21.92
C LEU A 446 -18.43 10.16 23.00
N VAL A 447 -17.45 10.62 23.78
CA VAL A 447 -17.57 11.69 24.78
C VAL A 447 -17.86 13.02 24.10
N SER A 448 -17.24 13.32 22.95
CA SER A 448 -17.54 14.52 22.14
C SER A 448 -18.94 14.51 21.52
N ILE A 449 -19.46 13.32 21.19
CA ILE A 449 -20.84 13.13 20.73
C ILE A 449 -21.81 13.28 21.91
N SER A 450 -21.51 12.65 23.05
CA SER A 450 -22.40 12.58 24.22
C SER A 450 -22.50 13.89 25.00
N LEU A 451 -21.40 14.63 25.16
CA LEU A 451 -21.36 15.82 26.02
C LEU A 451 -22.00 17.08 25.41
N ARG A 452 -22.35 17.10 24.12
CA ARG A 452 -22.74 18.37 23.45
C ARG A 452 -23.94 18.29 22.50
N GLN A 453 -24.79 17.26 22.59
CA GLN A 453 -26.02 17.13 21.77
C GLN A 453 -25.79 17.46 20.29
N THR A 454 -24.74 16.87 19.71
CA THR A 454 -24.31 17.23 18.36
C THR A 454 -25.27 16.64 17.34
N GLU A 455 -25.98 17.47 16.58
CA GLU A 455 -26.68 17.01 15.39
C GLU A 455 -25.66 16.48 14.39
N ILE A 456 -25.62 15.16 14.22
CA ILE A 456 -24.81 14.49 13.21
C ILE A 456 -25.53 14.67 11.88
N SER A 457 -25.31 15.80 11.21
CA SER A 457 -25.80 15.99 9.83
C SER A 457 -24.74 15.46 8.85
N ILE A 458 -24.96 14.26 8.32
CA ILE A 458 -24.04 13.64 7.36
C ILE A 458 -24.44 14.08 5.94
N ASP A 459 -23.49 14.58 5.16
CA ASP A 459 -23.74 14.90 3.76
C ASP A 459 -23.76 13.62 2.90
N LYS A 460 -24.54 13.63 1.82
CA LYS A 460 -24.66 12.49 0.90
C LYS A 460 -23.30 12.03 0.34
N ARG A 461 -22.35 12.96 0.19
CA ARG A 461 -20.97 12.70 -0.26
C ARG A 461 -20.20 11.88 0.78
N GLY A 462 -20.23 12.27 2.04
CA GLY A 462 -19.59 11.54 3.14
C GLY A 462 -20.17 10.14 3.31
N VAL A 463 -21.49 9.96 3.21
CA VAL A 463 -22.10 8.62 3.26
C VAL A 463 -21.61 7.74 2.10
N ALA A 464 -21.54 8.28 0.88
CA ALA A 464 -21.03 7.53 -0.27
C ALA A 464 -19.55 7.11 -0.12
N MET A 465 -18.72 7.97 0.48
CA MET A 465 -17.32 7.62 0.81
C MET A 465 -17.24 6.51 1.86
N LEU A 466 -18.11 6.55 2.87
CA LEU A 466 -18.18 5.47 3.85
C LEU A 466 -18.67 4.16 3.23
N ILE A 467 -19.61 4.19 2.29
CA ILE A 467 -20.01 2.99 1.55
C ILE A 467 -18.85 2.41 0.76
N TRP A 468 -18.08 3.26 0.06
CA TRP A 468 -16.87 2.82 -0.63
C TRP A 468 -15.92 2.13 0.34
N ALA A 469 -15.50 2.80 1.42
CA ALA A 469 -14.55 2.22 2.37
C ALA A 469 -15.10 0.96 3.05
N ALA A 470 -16.34 1.00 3.55
CA ALA A 470 -16.96 -0.07 4.32
C ALA A 470 -17.25 -1.31 3.47
N SER A 471 -17.66 -1.15 2.22
CA SER A 471 -17.98 -2.28 1.35
C SER A 471 -16.75 -3.15 1.07
N LEU A 472 -15.63 -2.53 0.70
CA LEU A 472 -14.36 -3.24 0.46
C LEU A 472 -13.79 -3.80 1.76
N THR A 473 -13.82 -3.03 2.85
CA THR A 473 -13.36 -3.50 4.16
C THR A 473 -14.17 -4.72 4.64
N ALA A 474 -15.50 -4.66 4.52
CA ALA A 474 -16.38 -5.76 4.89
C ALA A 474 -16.14 -7.01 4.04
N PHE A 475 -15.89 -6.86 2.73
CA PHE A 475 -15.55 -7.98 1.86
C PHE A 475 -14.32 -8.75 2.37
N PHE A 476 -13.25 -8.04 2.72
CA PHE A 476 -12.02 -8.68 3.20
C PHE A 476 -12.18 -9.28 4.59
N ILE A 477 -12.96 -8.64 5.47
CA ILE A 477 -13.27 -9.22 6.78
C ILE A 477 -14.08 -10.52 6.64
N ILE A 478 -15.09 -10.53 5.76
CA ILE A 478 -15.95 -11.69 5.55
C ILE A 478 -15.17 -12.83 4.87
N ASN A 479 -14.40 -12.53 3.81
CA ASN A 479 -13.70 -13.57 3.04
C ASN A 479 -12.36 -14.00 3.66
N GLY A 480 -11.72 -13.16 4.48
CA GLY A 480 -10.53 -13.55 5.25
C GLY A 480 -10.79 -14.71 6.22
N ARG A 481 -12.06 -14.98 6.56
CA ARG A 481 -12.48 -16.17 7.31
C ARG A 481 -12.58 -17.45 6.48
N VAL A 482 -12.68 -17.35 5.16
CA VAL A 482 -13.18 -18.44 4.30
C VAL A 482 -12.05 -19.22 3.62
N ILE A 483 -10.90 -18.60 3.32
CA ILE A 483 -10.05 -19.11 2.24
C ILE A 483 -8.83 -19.94 2.67
N ASP A 484 -8.25 -19.84 3.88
CA ASP A 484 -6.97 -20.55 4.14
C ASP A 484 -6.69 -21.12 5.53
N TYR A 485 -7.62 -21.05 6.48
CA TYR A 485 -7.36 -21.54 7.84
C TYR A 485 -8.54 -22.34 8.38
N GLY A 486 -8.74 -23.54 7.83
CA GLY A 486 -9.81 -24.44 8.26
C GLY A 486 -9.89 -24.53 9.79
N LEU A 487 -11.09 -24.32 10.37
CA LEU A 487 -11.46 -24.48 11.78
C LEU A 487 -10.33 -24.31 12.83
N LYS A 488 -9.39 -23.39 12.62
CA LYS A 488 -8.38 -23.07 13.63
C LYS A 488 -9.00 -22.10 14.64
N PRO A 489 -8.63 -22.19 15.92
CA PRO A 489 -9.10 -21.25 16.94
C PRO A 489 -8.88 -19.80 16.48
N LEU A 490 -9.78 -18.88 16.86
CA LEU A 490 -9.74 -17.44 16.56
C LEU A 490 -8.37 -16.75 16.80
N LEU A 491 -7.48 -17.38 17.57
CA LEU A 491 -6.15 -16.91 17.89
C LEU A 491 -5.12 -17.10 16.76
N ASP A 492 -5.40 -17.96 15.77
CA ASP A 492 -4.43 -18.49 14.79
C ASP A 492 -4.67 -18.05 13.33
N VAL A 493 -5.65 -17.16 13.08
CA VAL A 493 -5.85 -16.56 11.75
C VAL A 493 -4.74 -15.52 11.54
N SER A 494 -3.57 -16.01 11.16
CA SER A 494 -2.38 -15.24 10.92
C SER A 494 -2.45 -14.51 9.58
N VAL A 495 -2.49 -13.18 9.65
CA VAL A 495 -2.16 -12.22 8.57
C VAL A 495 -3.24 -12.04 7.50
N LEU A 496 -4.18 -11.11 7.74
CA LEU A 496 -4.71 -10.30 6.62
C LEU A 496 -3.53 -9.46 6.12
N ASP A 497 -3.35 -9.34 4.80
CA ASP A 497 -2.28 -8.56 4.16
C ASP A 497 -2.77 -7.15 3.77
N PHE A 498 -1.97 -6.11 4.03
CA PHE A 498 -2.42 -4.71 4.02
C PHE A 498 -2.82 -4.27 2.61
N ARG A 499 -2.29 -4.96 1.60
CA ARG A 499 -2.60 -4.78 0.19
C ARG A 499 -4.07 -4.97 -0.11
N TYR A 500 -4.74 -5.85 0.64
CA TYR A 500 -6.18 -6.08 0.49
C TYR A 500 -7.00 -4.86 0.92
N LEU A 501 -6.57 -4.07 1.90
CA LEU A 501 -7.31 -2.89 2.34
C LEU A 501 -6.98 -1.61 1.54
N MET A 502 -5.94 -1.63 0.70
CA MET A 502 -5.58 -0.49 -0.16
C MET A 502 -6.76 0.13 -0.94
N PRO A 503 -7.69 -0.65 -1.54
CA PRO A 503 -8.84 -0.12 -2.28
C PRO A 503 -9.83 0.70 -1.46
N ALA A 504 -9.84 0.56 -0.13
CA ALA A 504 -10.68 1.34 0.78
C ALA A 504 -10.03 2.67 1.18
N MET A 505 -8.69 2.77 1.09
CA MET A 505 -7.91 3.94 1.53
C MET A 505 -8.22 5.24 0.78
N PRO A 506 -8.48 5.25 -0.54
CA PRO A 506 -8.76 6.50 -1.26
C PRO A 506 -9.93 7.29 -0.66
N ALA A 507 -11.02 6.60 -0.28
CA ALA A 507 -12.16 7.25 0.37
C ALA A 507 -11.77 7.94 1.68
N LEU A 508 -10.96 7.26 2.50
CA LEU A 508 -10.46 7.81 3.77
C LEU A 508 -9.50 8.98 3.54
N ILE A 509 -8.60 8.88 2.55
CA ILE A 509 -7.69 9.99 2.19
C ILE A 509 -8.50 11.23 1.78
N ILE A 510 -9.55 11.06 0.95
CA ILE A 510 -10.41 12.17 0.52
C ILE A 510 -11.13 12.80 1.72
N LEU A 511 -11.69 11.99 2.62
CA LEU A 511 -12.35 12.48 3.83
C LEU A 511 -11.37 13.23 4.74
N PHE A 512 -10.20 12.64 5.01
CA PHE A 512 -9.12 13.28 5.76
C PHE A 512 -8.76 14.66 5.20
N SER A 513 -8.52 14.73 3.89
CA SER A 513 -8.17 15.97 3.19
C SER A 513 -9.28 17.00 3.25
N SER A 514 -10.54 16.58 3.13
CA SER A 514 -11.71 17.45 3.30
C SER A 514 -11.78 18.03 4.73
N GLY A 515 -11.46 17.21 5.74
CA GLY A 515 -11.39 17.65 7.14
C GLY A 515 -10.37 18.76 7.36
N ILE A 516 -9.16 18.59 6.83
CA ILE A 516 -8.13 19.64 6.90
C ILE A 516 -8.58 20.90 6.15
N SER A 517 -9.12 20.75 4.94
CA SER A 517 -9.61 21.90 4.16
C SER A 517 -10.68 22.70 4.92
N LYS A 518 -11.65 22.01 5.54
CA LYS A 518 -12.68 22.65 6.38
C LYS A 518 -12.08 23.39 7.58
N ILE A 519 -11.10 22.83 8.28
CA ILE A 519 -10.46 23.48 9.43
C ILE A 519 -9.71 24.75 9.00
N VAL A 520 -8.92 24.65 7.94
CA VAL A 520 -8.12 25.78 7.41
C VAL A 520 -9.02 26.87 6.80
N GLY A 521 -10.11 26.45 6.15
CA GLY A 521 -11.16 27.30 5.58
C GLY A 521 -12.07 28.00 6.59
N SER A 522 -12.20 27.43 7.79
CA SER A 522 -13.15 27.93 8.79
C SER A 522 -12.75 29.29 9.36
N LYS A 523 -13.78 30.13 9.60
CA LYS A 523 -13.66 31.38 10.36
C LYS A 523 -13.66 31.18 11.87
N VAL A 524 -14.05 29.99 12.35
CA VAL A 524 -14.19 29.67 13.78
C VAL A 524 -12.83 29.37 14.43
N TYR A 525 -11.89 28.80 13.67
CA TYR A 525 -10.56 28.47 14.19
C TYR A 525 -9.59 29.65 14.07
N SER A 526 -8.81 29.88 15.12
CA SER A 526 -7.76 30.90 15.08
C SER A 526 -6.69 30.58 14.04
N GLU A 527 -5.99 31.60 13.53
CA GLU A 527 -4.87 31.38 12.60
C GLU A 527 -3.80 30.47 13.23
N LYS A 528 -3.57 30.57 14.56
CA LYS A 528 -2.67 29.66 15.28
C LYS A 528 -3.10 28.20 15.13
N SER A 529 -4.37 27.88 15.35
CA SER A 529 -4.92 26.53 15.17
C SER A 529 -4.71 26.00 13.75
N LYS A 530 -4.91 26.84 12.73
CA LYS A 530 -4.69 26.46 11.32
C LYS A 530 -3.24 26.09 11.04
N HIS A 531 -2.29 26.88 11.54
CA HIS A 531 -0.87 26.60 11.39
C HIS A 531 -0.47 25.31 12.11
N ILE A 532 -1.03 25.02 13.30
CA ILE A 532 -0.77 23.79 14.03
C ILE A 532 -1.27 22.57 13.24
N VAL A 533 -2.48 22.62 12.67
CA VAL A 533 -3.00 21.52 11.83
C VAL A 533 -2.12 21.27 10.62
N LEU A 534 -1.68 22.32 9.92
CA LEU A 534 -0.80 22.19 8.77
C LEU A 534 0.60 21.71 9.15
N LEU A 535 1.08 22.04 10.35
CA LEU A 535 2.34 21.52 10.88
C LEU A 535 2.25 20.01 11.14
N VAL A 536 1.15 19.55 11.75
CA VAL A 536 0.90 18.11 11.98
C VAL A 536 0.72 17.36 10.65
N LEU A 537 0.07 17.98 9.66
CA LEU A 537 0.01 17.43 8.30
C LEU A 537 1.40 17.29 7.69
N ALA A 538 2.23 18.34 7.72
CA ALA A 538 3.59 18.31 7.17
C ALA A 538 4.47 17.26 7.87
N LEU A 539 4.38 17.14 9.20
CA LEU A 539 5.01 16.08 9.98
C LEU A 539 4.59 14.71 9.46
N THR A 540 3.28 14.50 9.29
CA THR A 540 2.71 13.24 8.80
C THR A 540 3.20 12.90 7.38
N LEU A 541 3.25 13.87 6.46
CA LEU A 541 3.73 13.67 5.10
C LEU A 541 5.21 13.25 5.06
N ILE A 542 6.06 13.90 5.85
CA ILE A 542 7.49 13.56 5.93
C ILE A 542 7.70 12.20 6.60
N PHE A 543 6.97 11.93 7.68
CA PHE A 543 6.99 10.64 8.38
C PHE A 543 6.59 9.50 7.43
N ASN A 544 5.48 9.66 6.71
CA ASN A 544 5.00 8.71 5.72
C ASN A 544 6.02 8.49 4.60
N PHE A 545 6.61 9.56 4.08
CA PHE A 545 7.60 9.45 3.02
C PHE A 545 8.87 8.71 3.47
N ILE A 546 9.38 8.96 4.68
CA ILE A 546 10.52 8.22 5.24
C ILE A 546 10.20 6.73 5.40
N ILE A 547 9.01 6.39 5.90
CA ILE A 547 8.58 4.99 6.01
C ILE A 547 8.47 4.35 4.63
N ALA A 548 7.90 5.07 3.67
CA ALA A 548 7.75 4.62 2.30
C ALA A 548 9.12 4.31 1.66
N THR A 549 10.10 5.20 1.81
CA THR A 549 11.45 4.99 1.27
C THR A 549 12.19 3.87 2.00
N ASN A 550 12.20 3.87 3.34
CA ASN A 550 12.79 2.80 4.13
C ASN A 550 12.28 1.42 3.68
N SER A 551 10.96 1.27 3.58
CA SER A 551 10.31 0.01 3.19
C SER A 551 10.64 -0.37 1.75
N THR A 552 10.56 0.60 0.82
CA THR A 552 10.86 0.37 -0.60
C THR A 552 12.27 -0.17 -0.77
N PHE A 553 13.27 0.47 -0.15
CA PHE A 553 14.67 0.07 -0.30
C PHE A 553 15.01 -1.18 0.49
N TYR A 554 14.34 -1.44 1.62
CA TYR A 554 14.43 -2.73 2.31
C TYR A 554 14.01 -3.87 1.36
N TYR A 555 12.80 -3.82 0.79
CA TYR A 555 12.32 -4.88 -0.11
C TYR A 555 13.08 -4.95 -1.43
N ALA A 556 13.43 -3.81 -2.02
CA ALA A 556 14.24 -3.76 -3.25
C ALA A 556 15.61 -4.42 -3.06
N ASN A 557 16.33 -4.05 -1.98
CA ASN A 557 17.64 -4.63 -1.69
C ASN A 557 17.54 -6.14 -1.39
N SER A 558 16.47 -6.57 -0.71
CA SER A 558 16.20 -8.01 -0.52
C SER A 558 16.00 -8.73 -1.86
N GLY A 559 15.18 -8.19 -2.77
CA GLY A 559 14.95 -8.78 -4.09
C GLY A 559 16.22 -8.82 -4.96
N ASN A 560 17.00 -7.73 -4.96
CA ASN A 560 18.25 -7.64 -5.71
C ASN A 560 19.30 -8.65 -5.22
N LEU A 561 19.41 -8.85 -3.91
CA LEU A 561 20.32 -9.84 -3.33
C LEU A 561 20.04 -11.25 -3.86
N ARG A 562 18.75 -11.59 -3.98
CA ARG A 562 18.33 -12.89 -4.50
C ARG A 562 18.72 -13.02 -5.96
N ALA A 563 18.46 -11.98 -6.77
CA ALA A 563 18.86 -11.94 -8.17
C ALA A 563 20.39 -12.07 -8.34
N GLU A 564 21.17 -11.42 -7.47
CA GLU A 564 22.64 -11.54 -7.44
C GLU A 564 23.08 -12.96 -7.07
N GLY A 565 22.46 -13.55 -6.04
CA GLY A 565 22.68 -14.94 -5.66
C GLY A 565 22.41 -15.91 -6.82
N TYR A 566 21.30 -15.72 -7.53
CA TYR A 566 20.97 -16.52 -8.72
C TYR A 566 21.99 -16.33 -9.85
N LYS A 567 22.45 -15.11 -10.10
CA LYS A 567 23.43 -14.83 -11.15
C LYS A 567 24.77 -15.50 -10.86
N GLU A 568 25.27 -15.38 -9.63
CA GLU A 568 26.49 -16.05 -9.19
C GLU A 568 26.37 -17.58 -9.34
N LEU A 569 25.21 -18.13 -9.02
CA LEU A 569 24.94 -19.56 -9.17
C LEU A 569 24.90 -19.99 -10.64
N GLN A 570 24.33 -19.17 -11.53
CA GLN A 570 24.31 -19.42 -12.98
C GLN A 570 25.71 -19.37 -13.60
N GLU A 571 26.58 -18.46 -13.15
CA GLU A 571 27.99 -18.42 -13.57
C GLU A 571 28.74 -19.71 -13.20
N GLN A 572 28.40 -20.32 -12.07
CA GLN A 572 29.01 -21.57 -11.59
C GLN A 572 28.37 -22.84 -12.18
N SER A 573 27.13 -22.77 -12.64
CA SER A 573 26.38 -23.92 -13.18
C SER A 573 25.45 -23.46 -14.31
N PRO A 574 25.98 -23.19 -15.52
CA PRO A 574 25.25 -22.56 -16.63
C PRO A 574 24.10 -23.40 -17.19
N GLU A 575 24.08 -24.70 -16.90
CA GLU A 575 22.99 -25.62 -17.28
C GLU A 575 21.73 -25.41 -16.43
N VAL A 576 21.82 -24.70 -15.30
CA VAL A 576 20.68 -24.42 -14.41
C VAL A 576 20.13 -23.03 -14.70
N VAL A 577 18.98 -22.99 -15.36
CA VAL A 577 18.22 -21.74 -15.54
C VAL A 577 17.17 -21.67 -14.44
N TYR A 578 17.25 -20.62 -13.62
CA TYR A 578 16.35 -20.40 -12.48
C TYR A 578 15.13 -19.59 -12.90
N THR A 579 13.94 -20.08 -12.58
CA THR A 579 12.72 -19.26 -12.41
C THR A 579 12.46 -19.08 -10.92
N HIS A 580 12.12 -17.86 -10.52
CA HIS A 580 12.10 -17.44 -9.11
C HIS A 580 10.95 -18.07 -8.29
N TRP A 581 11.32 -18.57 -7.09
CA TRP A 581 10.52 -19.07 -5.93
C TRP A 581 9.31 -19.96 -6.24
N PRO A 582 9.34 -21.23 -5.79
CA PRO A 582 8.21 -22.11 -5.91
C PRO A 582 7.22 -21.88 -4.75
N PHE A 583 5.93 -21.78 -5.06
CA PHE A 583 4.91 -21.86 -4.03
C PHE A 583 4.87 -23.31 -3.52
N TYR A 584 5.20 -23.55 -2.25
CA TYR A 584 4.89 -24.82 -1.59
C TYR A 584 3.38 -24.87 -1.35
N TYR A 585 2.62 -25.29 -2.35
CA TYR A 585 1.29 -25.83 -2.13
C TYR A 585 1.46 -27.35 -1.98
N GLY A 586 1.09 -27.87 -0.80
CA GLY A 586 1.38 -29.25 -0.42
C GLY A 586 1.01 -30.28 -1.49
N SER A 587 1.86 -31.31 -1.65
CA SER A 587 1.75 -32.60 -2.38
C SER A 587 0.79 -32.82 -3.58
N GLY A 588 0.17 -31.80 -4.16
CA GLY A 588 -0.86 -31.94 -5.20
C GLY A 588 -1.04 -30.73 -6.11
N TYR A 589 -0.34 -29.63 -5.86
CA TYR A 589 -0.33 -28.44 -6.70
C TYR A 589 0.99 -28.33 -7.44
N ASP A 590 1.08 -29.04 -8.57
CA ASP A 590 2.12 -28.83 -9.57
C ASP A 590 1.67 -27.60 -10.37
N ILE A 591 2.31 -26.44 -10.17
CA ILE A 591 2.17 -25.32 -11.10
C ILE A 591 2.80 -25.82 -12.38
N GLY A 592 1.99 -26.34 -13.29
CA GLY A 592 2.42 -27.31 -14.29
C GLY A 592 3.61 -26.77 -15.06
N LYS A 593 4.73 -27.51 -15.02
CA LYS A 593 5.81 -27.54 -16.03
C LYS A 593 5.90 -26.29 -16.94
N PHE A 594 6.01 -25.09 -16.39
CA PHE A 594 6.33 -23.90 -17.19
C PHE A 594 7.83 -23.90 -17.44
N ALA A 595 8.28 -24.82 -18.30
CA ALA A 595 9.61 -24.79 -18.86
C ALA A 595 9.66 -23.63 -19.86
N TRP A 596 10.26 -22.53 -19.44
CA TRP A 596 10.58 -21.45 -20.37
C TRP A 596 11.80 -21.87 -21.18
N VAL A 597 11.65 -22.09 -22.48
CA VAL A 597 12.79 -22.39 -23.35
C VAL A 597 13.21 -21.10 -24.02
N LYS A 598 14.29 -20.50 -23.51
CA LYS A 598 15.13 -19.62 -24.33
C LYS A 598 16.28 -20.48 -24.83
N ASP A 599 16.42 -20.58 -26.14
CA ASP A 599 17.59 -21.22 -26.78
C ASP A 599 17.80 -22.71 -26.40
N ASN A 600 16.75 -23.53 -26.39
CA ASN A 600 16.79 -24.98 -26.06
C ASN A 600 17.19 -25.35 -24.62
N ILE A 601 17.27 -24.41 -23.69
CA ILE A 601 17.56 -24.71 -22.28
C ILE A 601 16.24 -24.85 -21.52
N THR A 602 16.02 -26.01 -20.89
CA THR A 602 14.81 -26.30 -20.11
C THR A 602 15.00 -25.75 -18.69
N VAL A 603 14.27 -24.70 -18.33
CA VAL A 603 14.24 -24.20 -16.94
C VAL A 603 13.46 -25.19 -16.08
N LYS A 604 14.04 -25.68 -14.97
CA LYS A 604 13.36 -26.47 -13.95
C LYS A 604 13.32 -25.71 -12.62
N ASP A 605 12.15 -25.68 -12.00
CA ASP A 605 11.94 -25.09 -10.68
C ASP A 605 12.60 -25.96 -9.60
N ILE A 606 13.37 -25.35 -8.69
CA ILE A 606 13.90 -26.05 -7.51
C ILE A 606 12.89 -25.89 -6.39
N HIS A 607 11.80 -26.66 -6.49
CA HIS A 607 11.26 -27.22 -5.28
C HIS A 607 12.19 -28.34 -4.85
N SER A 608 12.80 -28.18 -3.68
CA SER A 608 12.28 -28.95 -2.55
C SER A 608 13.16 -28.82 -1.30
N ASN A 609 12.49 -28.94 -0.15
CA ASN A 609 13.05 -29.65 0.99
C ASN A 609 13.32 -31.13 0.63
N TYR A 610 13.82 -31.47 -0.55
CA TYR A 610 14.18 -32.81 -1.04
C TYR A 610 15.51 -32.66 -1.82
N PHE A 611 16.62 -33.11 -1.24
CA PHE A 611 17.91 -33.19 -1.93
C PHE A 611 17.86 -34.39 -2.90
N ASN A 612 16.85 -34.42 -3.79
CA ASN A 612 16.50 -35.61 -4.57
C ASN A 612 17.00 -35.56 -6.00
N SER A 613 18.12 -34.87 -6.24
CA SER A 613 18.79 -34.92 -7.53
C SER A 613 20.16 -35.56 -7.37
N THR A 614 20.32 -36.68 -8.06
CA THR A 614 21.56 -37.42 -8.38
C THR A 614 22.56 -36.59 -9.22
N GLU A 615 22.53 -35.26 -9.11
CA GLU A 615 23.30 -34.33 -9.94
C GLU A 615 24.19 -33.44 -9.05
N ASP A 616 25.38 -33.10 -9.56
CA ASP A 616 26.32 -32.15 -8.97
C ASP A 616 25.68 -30.75 -8.90
N ARG A 617 24.91 -30.46 -7.85
CA ARG A 617 24.22 -29.16 -7.73
C ARG A 617 24.82 -28.30 -6.63
N THR A 618 25.20 -27.09 -7.00
CA THR A 618 25.45 -25.97 -6.07
C THR A 618 24.11 -25.51 -5.50
N PHE A 619 24.03 -25.29 -4.18
CA PHE A 619 22.79 -24.90 -3.51
C PHE A 619 22.77 -23.41 -3.22
N LEU A 620 21.61 -22.79 -3.45
CA LEU A 620 21.32 -21.46 -2.95
C LEU A 620 20.44 -21.58 -1.70
N LEU A 621 20.93 -21.12 -0.56
CA LEU A 621 20.15 -21.05 0.66
C LEU A 621 19.86 -19.59 1.01
N PHE A 622 18.59 -19.30 1.23
CA PHE A 622 18.15 -18.02 1.75
C PHE A 622 18.10 -18.09 3.28
N ASP A 623 18.52 -17.00 3.93
CA ASP A 623 18.29 -16.78 5.36
C ASP A 623 16.78 -16.72 5.60
N THR A 624 16.22 -17.86 6.00
CA THR A 624 14.79 -18.01 6.29
C THR A 624 14.71 -18.75 7.61
N TYR A 625 13.63 -18.53 8.38
CA TYR A 625 13.36 -19.25 9.64
C TYR A 625 13.45 -20.79 9.52
N CYS A 626 13.45 -21.34 8.31
CA CYS A 626 13.49 -22.77 8.01
C CYS A 626 14.91 -23.35 7.84
N TYR A 627 15.95 -22.52 7.70
CA TYR A 627 17.33 -22.97 7.51
C TYR A 627 18.25 -22.38 8.57
N THR A 628 18.70 -23.20 9.51
CA THR A 628 19.80 -22.85 10.41
C THR A 628 21.12 -23.35 9.82
N PRO A 629 22.17 -22.50 9.71
CA PRO A 629 23.51 -22.91 9.28
C PRO A 629 24.04 -24.14 10.03
N ASP A 630 23.56 -24.34 11.27
CA ASP A 630 23.88 -25.46 12.14
C ASP A 630 23.47 -26.84 11.58
N ARG A 631 22.71 -26.93 10.49
CA ARG A 631 22.39 -28.21 9.82
C ARG A 631 23.36 -28.59 8.70
N LEU A 632 24.29 -27.70 8.36
CA LEU A 632 25.28 -27.90 7.30
C LEU A 632 26.63 -28.24 7.94
N VAL A 633 27.22 -29.36 7.55
CA VAL A 633 28.55 -29.78 8.01
C VAL A 633 29.47 -29.87 6.80
N ASP A 634 30.67 -29.31 6.93
CA ASP A 634 31.73 -29.30 5.90
C ASP A 634 31.28 -28.75 4.54
N PHE A 635 30.56 -27.62 4.56
CA PHE A 635 30.24 -26.86 3.35
C PHE A 635 31.15 -25.65 3.20
N ASN A 636 31.64 -25.45 1.98
CA ASN A 636 32.22 -24.17 1.59
C ASN A 636 31.08 -23.21 1.22
N SER A 637 30.99 -22.07 1.92
CA SER A 637 29.90 -21.11 1.76
C SER A 637 30.43 -19.74 1.36
N LYS A 638 29.87 -19.16 0.30
CA LYS A 638 29.97 -17.73 0.01
C LYS A 638 28.70 -17.05 0.52
N LYS A 639 28.84 -16.16 1.50
CA LYS A 639 27.73 -15.33 2.00
C LYS A 639 27.70 -14.02 1.23
N ILE A 640 26.54 -13.68 0.67
CA ILE A 640 26.26 -12.35 0.10
C ILE A 640 25.22 -11.70 1.01
N GLU A 641 25.46 -10.45 1.41
CA GLU A 641 24.57 -9.69 2.28
C GLU A 641 24.07 -8.44 1.57
N ALA A 642 22.77 -8.16 1.69
CA ALA A 642 22.22 -6.88 1.32
C ALA A 642 22.03 -6.02 2.56
N LYS A 643 22.69 -4.86 2.55
CA LYS A 643 22.53 -3.82 3.57
C LYS A 643 21.70 -2.67 3.04
N THR A 644 20.98 -2.03 3.95
CA THR A 644 20.24 -0.78 3.71
C THR A 644 20.45 0.18 4.88
N TYR A 645 20.30 1.47 4.61
CA TYR A 645 20.23 2.48 5.66
C TYR A 645 18.78 2.81 5.96
N LEU A 646 18.40 2.75 7.23
CA LEU A 646 17.07 3.08 7.71
C LEU A 646 17.13 4.39 8.50
N LEU A 647 16.20 5.28 8.20
CA LEU A 647 16.05 6.53 8.94
C LEU A 647 14.93 6.37 9.95
N SER A 648 15.20 6.74 11.20
CA SER A 648 14.13 6.92 12.17
C SER A 648 13.30 8.16 11.77
N PRO A 649 11.97 8.07 11.67
CA PRO A 649 11.14 9.23 11.36
C PRO A 649 11.15 10.34 12.43
N LEU A 650 11.22 10.00 13.74
CA LEU A 650 11.11 10.94 14.87
C LEU A 650 12.42 11.29 15.55
N SER A 651 13.48 10.51 15.36
CA SER A 651 14.81 10.78 15.89
C SER A 651 15.81 11.10 14.78
N THR A 652 17.00 11.56 15.16
CA THR A 652 18.11 11.83 14.22
C THR A 652 18.92 10.58 13.89
N ALA A 653 18.52 9.40 14.40
CA ALA A 653 19.23 8.15 14.18
C ALA A 653 19.10 7.66 12.73
N THR A 654 20.24 7.28 12.16
CA THR A 654 20.35 6.57 10.88
C THR A 654 21.09 5.27 11.17
N THR A 655 20.45 4.14 10.91
CA THR A 655 21.01 2.81 11.20
C THR A 655 21.32 2.08 9.91
N GLU A 656 22.43 1.36 9.88
CA GLU A 656 22.70 0.37 8.85
C GLU A 656 22.13 -0.96 9.32
N GLU A 657 21.25 -1.57 8.52
CA GLU A 657 20.67 -2.88 8.81
C GLU A 657 20.95 -3.85 7.66
N THR A 658 21.32 -5.09 8.02
CA THR A 658 21.37 -6.21 7.07
C THR A 658 19.93 -6.67 6.83
N VAL A 659 19.45 -6.46 5.62
CA VAL A 659 18.07 -6.75 5.19
C VAL A 659 17.84 -8.24 5.03
N ASN A 660 18.78 -8.89 4.35
CA ASN A 660 18.70 -10.30 3.99
C ASN A 660 20.12 -10.81 3.70
N SER A 661 20.29 -12.13 3.78
CA SER A 661 21.53 -12.79 3.39
C SER A 661 21.24 -14.02 2.51
N VAL A 662 22.15 -14.28 1.57
CA VAL A 662 22.12 -15.46 0.70
C VAL A 662 23.42 -16.21 0.89
N TYR A 663 23.30 -17.51 1.14
CA TYR A 663 24.42 -18.43 1.22
C TYR A 663 24.46 -19.26 -0.05
N ILE A 664 25.59 -19.20 -0.74
CA ILE A 664 25.86 -20.05 -1.90
C ILE A 664 26.76 -21.16 -1.40
N LEU A 665 26.22 -22.36 -1.39
CA LEU A 665 26.89 -23.55 -0.89
C LEU A 665 27.35 -24.39 -2.07
N LYS A 666 28.65 -24.65 -2.11
CA LYS A 666 29.18 -25.67 -2.99
C LYS A 666 29.42 -26.93 -2.16
N PRO A 667 28.70 -28.03 -2.41
CA PRO A 667 29.02 -29.28 -1.75
C PRO A 667 30.41 -29.72 -2.23
N GLU A 668 31.30 -29.97 -1.27
CA GLU A 668 32.55 -30.66 -1.49
C GLU A 668 32.35 -32.14 -1.14
N ARG A 669 33.27 -33.00 -1.56
CA ARG A 669 33.18 -34.42 -1.23
C ARG A 669 33.09 -34.59 0.29
N GLY A 670 32.02 -35.24 0.75
CA GLY A 670 31.76 -35.44 2.18
C GLY A 670 31.01 -34.31 2.87
N SER A 671 30.53 -33.28 2.15
CA SER A 671 29.59 -32.31 2.73
C SER A 671 28.31 -33.01 3.17
N ILE A 672 27.82 -32.69 4.38
CA ILE A 672 26.69 -33.35 5.02
C ILE A 672 25.58 -32.36 5.34
N VAL A 673 24.34 -32.68 4.93
CA VAL A 673 23.14 -31.93 5.33
C VAL A 673 22.30 -32.76 6.29
N LEU A 674 22.16 -32.30 7.52
CA LEU A 674 21.30 -32.91 8.53
C LEU A 674 19.83 -32.55 8.27
N ARG A 675 18.94 -33.55 8.34
CA ARG A 675 17.51 -33.44 8.05
C ARG A 675 16.65 -33.78 9.26
N ASP A 676 15.45 -34.29 8.99
CA ASP A 676 14.44 -34.62 9.98
C ASP A 676 14.99 -35.62 11.00
N GLY A 677 14.48 -35.50 12.23
CA GLY A 677 14.84 -36.38 13.34
C GLY A 677 16.05 -35.94 14.16
N PHE A 678 16.78 -34.88 13.77
CA PHE A 678 17.82 -34.26 14.60
C PHE A 678 17.25 -33.10 15.43
N TYR A 679 17.59 -33.07 16.72
CA TYR A 679 17.32 -31.94 17.61
C TYR A 679 18.34 -30.80 17.44
N THR A 680 18.07 -29.67 18.10
CA THR A 680 18.99 -28.52 18.16
C THR A 680 20.38 -28.92 18.63
N VAL A 681 21.41 -28.27 18.09
CA VAL A 681 22.81 -28.54 18.45
C VAL A 681 23.08 -28.21 19.91
N GLU A 682 23.78 -29.12 20.58
CA GLU A 682 24.35 -28.96 21.91
C GLU A 682 25.88 -28.97 21.80
N TYR A 683 26.58 -28.32 22.71
CA TYR A 683 28.05 -28.30 22.72
C TYR A 683 28.56 -29.01 23.97
N TRP A 684 29.12 -30.21 23.77
CA TRP A 684 29.72 -31.01 24.85
C TRP A 684 31.23 -31.02 24.64
N ASP A 685 32.01 -30.53 25.61
CA ASP A 685 33.46 -30.34 25.48
C ASP A 685 33.88 -29.56 24.23
N ASN A 686 33.15 -28.49 23.90
CA ASN A 686 33.29 -27.69 22.67
C ASN A 686 33.09 -28.48 21.36
N LYS A 687 32.48 -29.67 21.41
CA LYS A 687 32.11 -30.45 20.22
C LYS A 687 30.61 -30.37 19.94
N PRO A 688 30.22 -30.08 18.68
CA PRO A 688 28.82 -30.06 18.30
C PRO A 688 28.23 -31.47 18.37
N THR A 689 27.24 -31.63 19.24
CA THR A 689 26.54 -32.88 19.54
C THR A 689 25.07 -32.68 19.23
N ARG A 690 24.45 -33.65 18.58
CA ARG A 690 23.01 -33.61 18.32
C ARG A 690 22.37 -34.92 18.74
N TRP A 691 21.32 -34.81 19.54
CA TRP A 691 20.40 -35.91 19.74
C TRP A 691 19.60 -36.17 18.48
N MET A 692 19.34 -37.44 18.20
CA MET A 692 18.30 -37.86 17.27
C MET A 692 17.12 -38.51 18.00
N GLY A 693 15.94 -38.46 17.37
CA GLY A 693 14.78 -39.28 17.75
C GLY A 693 14.89 -40.72 17.27
N ASN A 694 13.77 -41.44 17.13
CA ASN A 694 13.79 -42.87 16.71
C ASN A 694 14.47 -43.10 15.36
N SER A 695 14.33 -42.14 14.45
CA SER A 695 14.98 -42.14 13.16
C SER A 695 15.36 -40.72 12.77
N SER A 696 16.52 -40.59 12.15
CA SER A 696 16.98 -39.34 11.55
C SER A 696 17.50 -39.60 10.15
N THR A 697 17.52 -38.54 9.34
CA THR A 697 18.06 -38.60 7.99
C THR A 697 19.13 -37.53 7.80
N LEU A 698 20.11 -37.85 6.97
CA LEU A 698 21.11 -36.89 6.51
C LEU A 698 21.44 -37.18 5.04
N TYR A 699 21.91 -36.16 4.33
CA TYR A 699 22.44 -36.32 2.98
C TYR A 699 23.95 -36.18 3.00
N ILE A 700 24.64 -37.01 2.23
CA ILE A 700 26.08 -36.93 2.01
C ILE A 700 26.35 -36.75 0.52
N TYR A 701 27.13 -35.74 0.17
CA TYR A 701 27.56 -35.51 -1.21
C TYR A 701 28.79 -36.33 -1.59
N SER A 702 28.74 -36.95 -2.76
CA SER A 702 29.88 -37.59 -3.42
C SER A 702 30.08 -37.03 -4.83
N ASP A 703 31.31 -36.70 -5.19
CA ASP A 703 31.68 -36.18 -6.51
C ASP A 703 31.77 -37.26 -7.59
N LYS A 704 31.77 -38.54 -7.18
CA LYS A 704 31.80 -39.73 -8.04
C LYS A 704 31.16 -40.92 -7.35
N ASN A 705 30.88 -41.97 -8.12
CA ASN A 705 30.53 -43.26 -7.52
C ASN A 705 31.74 -43.80 -6.74
N MET A 706 31.56 -44.11 -5.47
CA MET A 706 32.66 -44.60 -4.63
C MET A 706 32.19 -45.43 -3.44
N ASN A 707 33.00 -46.42 -3.08
CA ASN A 707 32.90 -47.12 -1.80
C ASN A 707 33.79 -46.42 -0.77
N THR A 708 33.24 -46.06 0.38
CA THR A 708 33.95 -45.38 1.48
C THR A 708 33.36 -45.83 2.81
N THR A 709 34.01 -45.44 3.91
CA THR A 709 33.55 -45.72 5.26
C THR A 709 32.99 -44.44 5.86
N LEU A 710 31.71 -44.46 6.24
CA LEU A 710 31.09 -43.45 7.07
C LEU A 710 31.49 -43.69 8.53
N SER A 711 32.19 -42.73 9.13
CA SER A 711 32.61 -42.75 10.54
C SER A 711 31.85 -41.70 11.32
N MET A 712 31.34 -42.05 12.50
CA MET A 712 30.71 -41.11 13.44
C MET A 712 30.90 -41.59 14.87
N LYS A 713 30.85 -40.68 15.85
CA LYS A 713 30.78 -41.04 17.27
C LYS A 713 29.34 -41.03 17.74
N ALA A 714 28.94 -42.09 18.43
CA ALA A 714 27.58 -42.27 18.90
C ALA A 714 27.54 -42.65 20.38
N GLU A 715 26.58 -42.11 21.12
CA GLU A 715 26.28 -42.45 22.51
C GLU A 715 24.77 -42.61 22.67
N SER A 716 24.30 -43.67 23.33
CA SER A 716 22.87 -43.91 23.51
C SER A 716 22.33 -43.27 24.79
N PHE A 717 21.10 -42.76 24.72
CA PHE A 717 20.41 -42.23 25.88
C PHE A 717 19.85 -43.37 26.76
N TYR A 718 20.18 -43.32 28.06
CA TYR A 718 19.67 -44.15 29.17
C TYR A 718 20.00 -45.65 29.12
N CYS A 719 19.89 -46.30 27.97
CA CYS A 719 20.16 -47.73 27.80
C CYS A 719 20.90 -47.98 26.49
N GLN A 720 21.52 -49.15 26.38
CA GLN A 720 22.19 -49.58 25.15
C GLN A 720 21.16 -49.74 24.02
N ARG A 721 21.48 -49.24 22.82
CA ARG A 721 20.58 -49.27 21.65
C ARG A 721 21.27 -49.80 20.40
N THR A 722 20.50 -50.39 19.52
CA THR A 722 20.94 -50.87 18.21
C THR A 722 20.71 -49.78 17.18
N LEU A 723 21.80 -49.22 16.62
CA LEU A 723 21.77 -48.23 15.55
C LEU A 723 21.96 -48.92 14.20
N GLU A 724 20.95 -48.80 13.35
CA GLU A 724 20.95 -49.27 11.98
C GLU A 724 21.20 -48.12 11.01
N VAL A 725 22.10 -48.32 10.05
CA VAL A 725 22.41 -47.35 9.00
C VAL A 725 21.89 -47.87 7.68
N TYR A 726 21.10 -47.06 6.98
CA TYR A 726 20.56 -47.35 5.66
C TYR A 726 21.06 -46.32 4.64
N VAL A 727 21.31 -46.77 3.42
CA VAL A 727 21.79 -45.92 2.31
C VAL A 727 20.80 -45.97 1.16
N ASN A 728 20.46 -44.81 0.59
CA ASN A 728 19.65 -44.62 -0.62
C ASN A 728 18.33 -45.41 -0.64
N GLY A 729 17.67 -45.54 0.52
CA GLY A 729 16.37 -46.22 0.62
C GLY A 729 16.42 -47.75 0.52
N ASN A 730 17.60 -48.36 0.65
CA ASN A 730 17.75 -49.81 0.74
C ASN A 730 16.89 -50.40 1.87
N VAL A 731 16.31 -51.58 1.61
CA VAL A 731 15.42 -52.26 2.57
C VAL A 731 16.19 -52.85 3.75
N ASN A 732 17.44 -53.26 3.53
CA ASN A 732 18.31 -53.82 4.57
C ASN A 732 19.35 -52.78 5.01
N PRO A 733 19.70 -52.75 6.32
CA PRO A 733 20.76 -51.87 6.80
C PRO A 733 22.11 -52.29 6.24
N VAL A 734 22.95 -51.31 5.91
CA VAL A 734 24.35 -51.54 5.51
C VAL A 734 25.25 -51.82 6.72
N SER A 735 24.83 -51.38 7.91
CA SER A 735 25.48 -51.68 9.17
C SER A 735 24.49 -51.67 10.32
N THR A 736 24.77 -52.50 11.33
CA THR A 736 24.01 -52.60 12.57
C THR A 736 25.03 -52.56 13.72
N ASN A 737 24.94 -51.53 14.57
CA ASN A 737 25.94 -51.27 15.61
C ASN A 737 25.27 -51.15 16.98
N MET A 738 25.84 -51.81 17.98
CA MET A 738 25.40 -51.69 19.37
C MET A 738 26.04 -50.46 20.02
N ILE A 739 25.23 -49.45 20.35
CA ILE A 739 25.67 -48.18 20.92
C ILE A 739 25.46 -48.20 22.43
N PRO A 740 26.53 -48.10 23.25
CA PRO A 740 26.43 -48.00 24.70
C PRO A 740 26.14 -46.56 25.15
N THR A 741 25.88 -46.38 26.45
CA THR A 741 25.65 -45.08 27.10
C THR A 741 26.95 -44.28 27.32
N SER A 742 27.93 -44.46 26.44
CA SER A 742 29.18 -43.71 26.38
C SER A 742 29.65 -43.68 24.93
N PHE A 743 30.26 -42.58 24.47
CA PHE A 743 30.72 -42.47 23.08
C PHE A 743 31.56 -43.66 22.59
N VAL A 744 31.10 -44.26 21.48
CA VAL A 744 31.83 -45.24 20.67
C VAL A 744 31.95 -44.75 19.23
N THR A 745 33.02 -45.11 18.54
CA THR A 745 33.16 -44.87 17.10
C THR A 745 32.41 -45.93 16.31
N VAL A 746 31.51 -45.49 15.43
CA VAL A 746 30.72 -46.31 14.52
C VAL A 746 31.27 -46.12 13.11
N GLU A 747 31.69 -47.21 12.49
CA GLU A 747 32.19 -47.23 11.11
C GLU A 747 31.29 -48.10 10.24
N SER A 748 30.82 -47.56 9.12
CA SER A 748 29.89 -48.22 8.21
C SER A 748 30.38 -48.13 6.78
N ALA A 749 30.59 -49.27 6.12
CA ALA A 749 30.92 -49.30 4.70
C ALA A 749 29.70 -48.87 3.88
N VAL A 750 29.81 -47.75 3.16
CA VAL A 750 28.74 -47.18 2.34
C VAL A 750 29.19 -47.11 0.88
N ASN A 751 28.29 -47.46 -0.03
CA ASN A 751 28.46 -47.23 -1.47
C ASN A 751 27.69 -45.95 -1.82
N LEU A 752 28.44 -44.90 -2.14
CA LEU A 752 27.90 -43.59 -2.51
C LEU A 752 27.86 -43.48 -4.03
N GLU A 753 26.71 -43.13 -4.57
CA GLU A 753 26.55 -42.72 -5.96
C GLU A 753 27.00 -41.26 -6.13
N LYS A 754 27.36 -40.88 -7.35
CA LYS A 754 27.65 -39.49 -7.69
C LYS A 754 26.41 -38.63 -7.40
N GLY A 755 26.62 -37.51 -6.71
CA GLY A 755 25.57 -36.61 -6.23
C GLY A 755 25.22 -36.82 -4.75
N MET A 756 23.99 -36.49 -4.39
CA MET A 756 23.50 -36.57 -3.01
C MET A 756 23.01 -37.98 -2.67
N ASN A 757 23.52 -38.54 -1.57
CA ASN A 757 23.15 -39.85 -1.06
C ASN A 757 22.37 -39.70 0.25
N LEU A 758 21.21 -40.35 0.35
CA LEU A 758 20.39 -40.34 1.56
C LEU A 758 20.90 -41.39 2.53
N ILE A 759 21.30 -40.97 3.72
CA ILE A 759 21.62 -41.84 4.85
C ILE A 759 20.49 -41.73 5.87
N LYS A 760 19.88 -42.86 6.20
CA LYS A 760 18.89 -42.93 7.28
C LYS A 760 19.51 -43.68 8.45
N LEU A 761 19.44 -43.06 9.62
CA LEU A 761 19.81 -43.63 10.90
C LEU A 761 18.52 -44.03 11.61
N ALA A 762 18.44 -45.26 12.10
CA ALA A 762 17.27 -45.75 12.83
C ALA A 762 17.72 -46.54 14.06
N THR A 763 16.95 -46.39 15.13
CA THR A 763 17.15 -47.14 16.38
C THR A 763 16.05 -48.17 16.52
N VAL A 764 16.42 -49.44 16.73
CA VAL A 764 15.46 -50.56 16.77
C VAL A 764 14.56 -50.46 18.00
N GLU A 765 15.13 -50.06 19.13
CA GLU A 765 14.44 -49.94 20.42
C GLU A 765 13.69 -48.61 20.59
N GLY A 766 13.79 -47.68 19.64
CA GLY A 766 13.15 -46.37 19.68
C GLY A 766 13.91 -45.34 20.55
N SER A 767 13.17 -44.47 21.25
CA SER A 767 13.67 -43.37 22.08
C SER A 767 12.96 -43.33 23.43
N ASN A 768 13.51 -42.56 24.36
CA ASN A 768 12.89 -42.27 25.64
C ASN A 768 12.93 -40.78 25.93
N LYS A 769 11.91 -40.28 26.66
CA LYS A 769 11.89 -38.90 27.13
C LYS A 769 12.59 -38.78 28.48
N PRO A 770 13.47 -37.79 28.67
CA PRO A 770 14.04 -37.52 29.98
C PRO A 770 12.98 -37.28 31.07
N CYS A 771 11.90 -36.55 30.76
CA CYS A 771 10.84 -36.29 31.73
C CYS A 771 10.15 -37.54 32.31
N ASP A 772 10.26 -38.69 31.64
CA ASP A 772 9.66 -39.95 32.07
C ASP A 772 10.61 -40.78 32.98
N LEU A 773 11.85 -40.33 33.19
CA LEU A 773 12.88 -41.02 33.96
C LEU A 773 13.15 -40.29 35.30
N ALA A 774 13.13 -41.05 36.40
CA ALA A 774 13.24 -40.52 37.76
C ALA A 774 14.56 -39.76 38.03
N ASP A 775 15.65 -40.11 37.35
CA ASP A 775 16.99 -39.57 37.57
C ASP A 775 17.45 -38.59 36.47
N SER A 776 16.52 -38.01 35.69
CA SER A 776 16.86 -37.11 34.59
C SER A 776 16.04 -35.81 34.57
N ASN A 777 16.25 -34.95 33.58
CA ASN A 777 15.68 -33.59 33.57
C ASN A 777 14.14 -33.63 33.37
N PRO A 778 13.33 -33.21 34.36
CA PRO A 778 11.87 -33.27 34.27
C PRO A 778 11.28 -32.26 33.28
N GLU A 779 12.03 -31.24 32.86
CA GLU A 779 11.56 -30.23 31.91
C GLU A 779 11.83 -30.60 30.43
N ASP A 780 12.68 -31.60 30.16
CA ASP A 780 13.02 -32.00 28.80
C ASP A 780 12.04 -33.05 28.27
N THR A 781 11.20 -32.62 27.31
CA THR A 781 10.13 -33.43 26.71
C THR A 781 10.50 -34.04 25.36
N ARG A 782 11.76 -33.90 24.93
CA ARG A 782 12.28 -34.45 23.66
C ARG A 782 12.38 -35.98 23.73
N ASP A 783 12.14 -36.63 22.60
CA ASP A 783 12.28 -38.08 22.43
C ASP A 783 13.72 -38.43 22.05
N LEU A 784 14.59 -38.74 23.02
CA LEU A 784 16.03 -38.92 22.81
C LEU A 784 16.39 -40.40 22.59
N SER A 785 17.13 -40.70 21.51
CA SER A 785 17.65 -42.05 21.24
C SER A 785 19.18 -42.12 21.33
N VAL A 786 19.89 -41.53 20.37
CA VAL A 786 21.35 -41.56 20.23
C VAL A 786 21.84 -40.13 20.00
N ALA A 787 22.92 -39.74 20.68
CA ALA A 787 23.67 -38.52 20.43
C ALA A 787 24.78 -38.81 19.42
N ILE A 788 24.94 -37.94 18.43
CA ILE A 788 25.91 -38.10 17.35
C ILE A 788 26.92 -36.94 17.34
N GLN A 789 28.20 -37.26 17.16
CA GLN A 789 29.34 -36.35 16.99
C GLN A 789 30.24 -36.77 15.81
N ASP A 790 31.07 -35.85 15.34
CA ASP A 790 32.23 -36.13 14.45
C ASP A 790 31.90 -37.00 13.20
N ILE A 791 30.79 -36.72 12.50
CA ILE A 791 30.40 -37.44 11.27
C ILE A 791 31.38 -37.11 10.13
N ARG A 792 32.04 -38.11 9.55
CA ARG A 792 33.07 -37.96 8.49
C ARG A 792 33.04 -39.13 7.50
N LEU A 793 33.51 -38.87 6.28
CA LEU A 793 33.89 -39.92 5.31
C LEU A 793 35.40 -40.17 5.40
N ASN A 794 35.80 -41.44 5.48
CA ASN A 794 37.20 -41.86 5.49
C ASN A 794 37.69 -42.34 4.11
#